data_AF-A0A0N4X7L7-F1
#
_entry.id   AF-A0A0N4X7L7-F1
#
_cell.length_a   1.000
_cell.length_b   1.000
_cell.length_c   1.000
_cell.angle_alpha   90.00
_cell.angle_beta   90.00
_cell.angle_gamma   90.00
#
_symmetry.space_group_name_H-M   'P 1'
#
loop_
_entity.id
_entity.type
_entity.pdbx_description
1 polymer ?
#
loop_
_entity_poly.entity_id
_entity_poly.type
_entity_poly.pdbx_seq_one_letter_code
_entity_poly.pdbx_strand_id
1 'polypeptide(L)'
;MENTENIDLRILLFSFSRVNPTVLLEDSVVFAESVDHEGITVVTQDEAPPTVGAPAPAPATATAIRMIYYRIADRMAFDADRLMSDDGLSVTTEKSSASTVPLVIRMKFPETWLFDYFEISSNGEAVYQSMAPDTITSWVASAFAINDNSGLGVAPTTSKLRVFRPFFIRLNLPYSVKRGEKFALQVLVFNYMEKEQDVTVTLKHDDSSGFDFLNKDGSIRKSRDAAERNYNVRVVSVPGGGVSKAVYFPIVPTEIGMVKLTVTAQAAQAGDGVEEPLRVEPEGYRVDRNVPVVIDLNNGTDFEKVVQMMWPSDVVEGSQKARFELVGDIMGPVLSNIEGLVRMPYGCGEQNMLNFVPNIVVLRYLKATNRAEPTIEAKAVKFMEAGYQRELTYRRYDNSFSAFGESDKFGSTWLTAFVVRSFAQARAYIFVDPTVLTKSIAFLNGQQMETGAFAEHGEVHHKDMQGGASEGGIGLTAYVVVALLENGIRNDNGIAFLERHLDSIDKSKDTTQYFYQPRPVDVETTGYVLLNYMLDGDTERGLPLVRWLTGQRNAYGGFSSTQDTVIALQALGSYAEHAYSADSNVTVTVTNGADSQTFGVTPSNAIVLQSYELPNIDSSVDVKASGKGTVFAQVSYSYYRNAVRDDSPFFCSKDLKELRGGNRMQLDLCCK
;
A
#
# COMPACT_ATOMS: atom_id res chain seq x y z
N MET A 1 46.03 -23.58 -29.85
CA MET A 1 45.21 -23.93 -28.68
C MET A 1 44.97 -22.65 -27.93
N GLU A 2 43.77 -22.13 -27.72
CA GLU A 2 42.43 -22.44 -28.21
C GLU A 2 41.58 -21.22 -27.78
N ASN A 3 40.53 -20.93 -28.53
CA ASN A 3 39.61 -19.80 -28.38
C ASN A 3 39.32 -19.38 -26.93
N THR A 4 39.64 -18.13 -26.58
CA THR A 4 38.77 -17.35 -25.70
C THR A 4 37.69 -16.73 -26.58
N GLU A 5 36.52 -17.37 -26.62
CA GLU A 5 35.29 -16.74 -27.08
C GLU A 5 35.10 -15.44 -26.29
N ASN A 6 35.25 -14.33 -27.00
CA ASN A 6 34.80 -13.02 -26.53
C ASN A 6 33.27 -13.09 -26.53
N ILE A 7 32.66 -13.38 -25.39
CA ILE A 7 31.22 -13.35 -25.23
C ILE A 7 30.81 -11.87 -25.30
N ASP A 8 30.44 -11.43 -26.50
CA ASP A 8 29.89 -10.11 -26.82
C ASP A 8 28.48 -10.08 -26.20
N LEU A 9 28.39 -9.68 -24.93
CA LEU A 9 27.13 -9.62 -24.17
C LEU A 9 26.27 -8.47 -24.72
N ARG A 10 25.38 -8.81 -25.64
CA ARG A 10 24.42 -7.89 -26.26
C ARG A 10 23.06 -8.10 -25.64
N ILE A 11 22.78 -7.45 -24.52
CA ILE A 11 21.52 -7.63 -23.79
C ILE A 11 20.45 -6.73 -24.39
N LEU A 12 19.40 -7.34 -24.94
CA LEU A 12 18.23 -6.67 -25.50
C LEU A 12 17.02 -6.96 -24.60
N LEU A 13 16.51 -5.94 -23.92
CA LEU A 13 15.35 -6.03 -23.05
C LEU A 13 14.10 -5.58 -23.78
N PHE A 14 13.05 -6.38 -23.73
CA PHE A 14 11.74 -6.03 -24.28
C PHE A 14 10.65 -6.06 -23.22
N SER A 15 9.59 -5.29 -23.44
CA SER A 15 8.32 -5.44 -22.73
C SER A 15 7.15 -5.21 -23.66
N PHE A 16 6.10 -6.03 -23.54
CA PHE A 16 4.80 -5.78 -24.14
C PHE A 16 3.80 -5.39 -23.05
N SER A 17 3.31 -4.15 -23.09
CA SER A 17 2.30 -3.67 -22.15
C SER A 17 0.92 -3.60 -22.80
N ARG A 18 -0.11 -3.90 -22.02
CA ARG A 18 -1.51 -3.78 -22.43
C ARG A 18 -1.92 -2.31 -22.58
N VAL A 19 -2.60 -1.97 -23.68
CA VAL A 19 -3.28 -0.67 -23.82
C VAL A 19 -4.66 -0.74 -23.14
N ASN A 20 -4.90 0.08 -22.13
CA ASN A 20 -6.21 0.20 -21.49
C ASN A 20 -7.16 1.05 -22.38
N PRO A 21 -8.32 0.52 -22.82
CA PRO A 21 -9.25 1.27 -23.66
C PRO A 21 -9.97 2.43 -22.92
N THR A 22 -9.84 2.52 -21.59
CA THR A 22 -10.46 3.58 -20.78
C THR A 22 -9.70 4.91 -20.82
N VAL A 23 -8.46 4.95 -21.31
CA VAL A 23 -7.60 6.14 -21.30
C VAL A 23 -7.70 6.97 -22.59
N LEU A 24 -8.56 6.60 -23.54
CA LEU A 24 -8.72 7.31 -24.81
C LEU A 24 -9.98 8.21 -24.89
N LEU A 25 -10.61 8.53 -23.77
CA LEU A 25 -11.80 9.40 -23.73
C LEU A 25 -11.73 10.58 -22.75
N GLU A 26 -10.60 10.84 -22.06
CA GLU A 26 -10.47 12.00 -21.16
C GLU A 26 -9.40 13.04 -21.55
N ASP A 27 -8.54 12.79 -22.54
CA ASP A 27 -7.48 13.75 -22.94
C ASP A 27 -7.93 14.76 -24.01
N SER A 28 -9.13 15.33 -23.86
CA SER A 28 -9.52 16.54 -24.60
C SER A 28 -10.31 17.53 -23.73
N VAL A 29 -9.87 17.72 -22.49
CA VAL A 29 -10.18 18.90 -21.69
C VAL A 29 -8.86 19.60 -21.38
N VAL A 30 -8.55 20.64 -22.18
CA VAL A 30 -7.50 21.59 -21.88
C VAL A 30 -7.91 22.34 -20.60
N PHE A 31 -7.27 21.99 -19.47
CA PHE A 31 -7.25 22.88 -18.31
C PHE A 31 -6.38 24.08 -18.68
N ALA A 32 -7.02 25.21 -18.94
CA ALA A 32 -6.38 26.51 -18.90
C ALA A 32 -6.18 26.88 -17.42
N GLU A 33 -4.99 26.62 -16.88
CA GLU A 33 -4.51 27.31 -15.70
C GLU A 33 -3.84 28.62 -16.15
N SER A 34 -4.46 29.72 -15.73
CA SER A 34 -3.91 31.07 -15.83
C SER A 34 -2.69 31.19 -14.92
N VAL A 35 -1.53 31.49 -15.50
CA VAL A 35 -0.40 32.05 -14.77
C VAL A 35 -0.11 33.42 -15.38
N ASP A 36 -0.45 34.46 -14.64
CA ASP A 36 -0.11 35.86 -14.95
C ASP A 36 1.32 36.20 -14.51
N HIS A 37 1.96 37.06 -15.32
CA HIS A 37 3.18 37.86 -15.07
C HIS A 37 4.53 37.10 -15.07
N GLU A 38 5.62 37.49 -15.76
CA GLU A 38 6.05 38.75 -16.40
C GLU A 38 6.82 38.49 -17.72
N GLY A 39 6.92 39.52 -18.56
CA GLY A 39 7.30 39.41 -19.96
C GLY A 39 8.79 39.40 -20.29
N ILE A 40 9.08 39.01 -21.54
CA ILE A 40 10.22 39.45 -22.34
C ILE A 40 9.73 39.61 -23.79
N THR A 41 9.90 40.81 -24.32
CA THR A 41 9.72 41.21 -25.72
C THR A 41 10.94 40.80 -26.54
N VAL A 42 10.73 40.16 -27.69
CA VAL A 42 11.64 40.28 -28.85
C VAL A 42 10.78 40.51 -30.09
N VAL A 43 11.09 41.62 -30.77
CA VAL A 43 10.40 42.20 -31.91
C VAL A 43 11.11 41.78 -33.20
N THR A 44 10.38 41.96 -34.32
CA THR A 44 10.81 42.16 -35.72
C THR A 44 10.74 40.91 -36.60
N GLN A 45 10.19 40.93 -37.83
CA GLN A 45 9.62 42.01 -38.66
C GLN A 45 8.91 41.41 -39.88
N ASP A 46 7.89 42.13 -40.37
CA ASP A 46 7.47 42.34 -41.77
C ASP A 46 6.98 41.11 -42.60
N GLU A 47 5.92 41.18 -43.44
CA GLU A 47 5.44 42.28 -44.27
C GLU A 47 4.01 42.02 -44.83
N ALA A 48 3.18 43.07 -44.79
CA ALA A 48 2.03 43.54 -45.59
C ALA A 48 0.92 42.63 -46.28
N PRO A 49 -0.38 43.04 -46.16
CA PRO A 49 -1.55 42.72 -47.03
C PRO A 49 -1.68 43.80 -48.18
N PRO A 50 -2.78 44.09 -48.94
CA PRO A 50 -4.23 43.79 -48.80
C PRO A 50 -5.03 43.58 -50.12
N THR A 51 -6.37 43.45 -50.07
CA THR A 51 -7.33 44.33 -50.79
C THR A 51 -8.80 43.99 -50.52
N VAL A 52 -9.63 45.03 -50.59
CA VAL A 52 -11.05 45.18 -50.20
C VAL A 52 -11.94 45.28 -51.44
N GLY A 53 -13.19 44.78 -51.38
CA GLY A 53 -14.23 45.13 -52.36
C GLY A 53 -15.60 44.45 -52.14
N ALA A 54 -16.58 45.21 -51.64
CA ALA A 54 -18.03 44.92 -51.63
C ALA A 54 -18.67 45.32 -53.00
N PRO A 55 -19.99 45.15 -53.32
CA PRO A 55 -21.17 44.76 -52.50
C PRO A 55 -22.16 43.74 -53.15
N ALA A 56 -23.25 43.43 -52.42
CA ALA A 56 -24.37 42.52 -52.75
C ALA A 56 -25.42 43.12 -53.74
N PRO A 57 -26.37 42.33 -54.31
CA PRO A 57 -27.61 41.92 -53.61
C PRO A 57 -28.12 40.47 -53.87
N ALA A 58 -29.07 40.05 -53.01
CA ALA A 58 -29.77 38.74 -52.84
C ALA A 58 -30.72 38.34 -54.02
N PRO A 59 -31.43 37.16 -54.06
CA PRO A 59 -31.76 36.20 -52.96
C PRO A 59 -31.85 34.67 -53.28
N ALA A 60 -32.12 33.89 -52.20
CA ALA A 60 -32.77 32.56 -52.08
C ALA A 60 -31.91 31.30 -52.40
N THR A 61 -31.88 30.17 -51.67
CA THR A 61 -32.82 29.44 -50.75
C THR A 61 -32.07 28.38 -49.90
N ALA A 62 -32.68 27.97 -48.76
CA ALA A 62 -32.60 26.65 -48.08
C ALA A 62 -31.27 26.29 -47.34
N THR A 63 -31.18 25.77 -46.11
CA THR A 63 -32.10 25.26 -45.08
C THR A 63 -31.33 25.23 -43.75
N ALA A 64 -31.94 25.70 -42.65
CA ALA A 64 -31.41 25.55 -41.30
C ALA A 64 -32.17 24.40 -40.60
N ILE A 65 -31.44 23.45 -39.99
CA ILE A 65 -32.03 22.49 -39.06
C ILE A 65 -31.44 22.73 -37.67
N ARG A 66 -32.34 23.23 -36.82
CA ARG A 66 -32.19 23.45 -35.38
C ARG A 66 -32.22 22.10 -34.67
N MET A 67 -31.28 21.87 -33.76
CA MET A 67 -31.35 20.80 -32.76
C MET A 67 -32.55 21.03 -31.84
N ILE A 68 -33.37 20.00 -31.64
CA ILE A 68 -34.47 19.96 -30.69
C ILE A 68 -34.23 18.79 -29.74
N TYR A 69 -34.15 19.12 -28.45
CA TYR A 69 -34.31 18.19 -27.32
C TYR A 69 -35.80 17.86 -27.13
N TYR A 70 -36.15 16.63 -26.75
CA TYR A 70 -37.25 16.36 -25.80
C TYR A 70 -37.08 15.02 -25.07
N ARG A 71 -37.34 15.06 -23.76
CA ARG A 71 -37.65 13.94 -22.85
C ARG A 71 -38.99 13.28 -23.22
N ILE A 72 -39.26 12.06 -22.74
CA ILE A 72 -40.39 11.71 -21.83
C ILE A 72 -40.36 10.22 -21.47
N ALA A 73 -40.76 9.94 -20.23
CA ALA A 73 -40.83 8.65 -19.55
C ALA A 73 -42.17 7.90 -19.77
N ASP A 74 -42.13 6.61 -19.42
CA ASP A 74 -43.18 5.70 -18.92
C ASP A 74 -44.54 5.55 -19.62
N ARG A 75 -44.80 4.29 -20.03
CA ARG A 75 -45.96 3.42 -19.71
C ARG A 75 -46.31 2.57 -20.93
N MET A 76 -46.21 1.25 -20.81
CA MET A 76 -47.11 0.36 -21.56
C MET A 76 -47.66 -0.72 -20.64
N ALA A 77 -48.99 -0.71 -20.60
CA ALA A 77 -49.85 -1.59 -19.84
C ALA A 77 -49.89 -2.99 -20.46
N PHE A 78 -50.13 -3.96 -19.58
CA PHE A 78 -50.64 -5.29 -19.87
C PHE A 78 -51.94 -5.19 -20.69
N ASP A 79 -52.05 -5.96 -21.77
CA ASP A 79 -53.32 -6.55 -22.16
C ASP A 79 -53.08 -7.88 -22.87
N ALA A 80 -53.80 -8.89 -22.40
CA ALA A 80 -53.78 -10.26 -22.88
C ALA A 80 -55.25 -10.69 -22.97
N ASP A 81 -55.76 -10.92 -24.19
CA ASP A 81 -56.56 -12.12 -24.48
C ASP A 81 -57.03 -12.23 -25.95
N ARG A 82 -57.18 -13.51 -26.37
CA ARG A 82 -57.98 -14.08 -27.50
C ARG A 82 -57.47 -13.95 -28.96
N LEU A 83 -57.59 -14.94 -29.86
CA LEU A 83 -58.07 -16.34 -29.86
C LEU A 83 -57.82 -17.00 -31.25
N MET A 84 -57.60 -18.32 -31.26
CA MET A 84 -57.91 -19.35 -32.32
C MET A 84 -57.06 -19.32 -33.62
N SER A 85 -56.68 -20.42 -34.29
CA SER A 85 -57.08 -21.84 -34.25
C SER A 85 -55.99 -22.73 -34.89
N ASP A 86 -56.11 -24.01 -34.55
CA ASP A 86 -55.48 -25.23 -35.07
C ASP A 86 -55.29 -25.31 -36.61
N ASP A 87 -54.13 -25.82 -37.05
CA ASP A 87 -54.06 -26.85 -38.10
C ASP A 87 -52.66 -27.48 -38.13
N GLY A 88 -52.62 -28.80 -37.97
CA GLY A 88 -51.41 -29.60 -37.93
C GLY A 88 -50.80 -29.84 -39.30
N LEU A 89 -49.46 -29.91 -39.33
CA LEU A 89 -48.75 -30.79 -40.24
C LEU A 89 -47.40 -31.17 -39.62
N SER A 90 -47.24 -32.45 -39.30
CA SER A 90 -45.97 -33.03 -38.88
C SER A 90 -45.06 -33.16 -40.10
N VAL A 91 -43.92 -32.47 -40.06
CA VAL A 91 -42.80 -32.72 -40.97
C VAL A 91 -41.63 -33.19 -40.12
N THR A 92 -41.46 -34.49 -40.07
CA THR A 92 -40.21 -35.14 -39.62
C THR A 92 -39.08 -34.71 -40.55
N THR A 93 -38.27 -33.75 -40.10
CA THR A 93 -36.98 -33.45 -40.71
C THR A 93 -35.89 -33.99 -39.80
N GLU A 94 -35.10 -34.91 -40.37
CA GLU A 94 -33.94 -35.53 -39.76
C GLU A 94 -32.98 -34.45 -39.23
N LYS A 95 -32.57 -34.59 -37.96
CA LYS A 95 -31.53 -33.77 -37.35
C LYS A 95 -30.18 -34.06 -38.03
N SER A 96 -29.85 -33.25 -39.04
CA SER A 96 -28.46 -33.02 -39.42
C SER A 96 -27.74 -32.40 -38.23
N SER A 97 -26.78 -33.12 -37.65
CA SER A 97 -25.89 -32.63 -36.61
C SER A 97 -25.08 -31.45 -37.13
N ALA A 98 -25.52 -30.23 -36.81
CA ALA A 98 -24.74 -29.03 -37.07
C ALA A 98 -23.41 -29.13 -36.31
N SER A 99 -22.30 -29.12 -37.05
CA SER A 99 -20.95 -29.00 -36.50
C SER A 99 -20.88 -27.68 -35.72
N THR A 100 -20.91 -27.75 -34.40
CA THR A 100 -20.69 -26.59 -33.52
C THR A 100 -19.21 -26.22 -33.56
N VAL A 101 -18.91 -24.94 -33.75
CA VAL A 101 -17.54 -24.40 -33.75
C VAL A 101 -16.85 -24.74 -32.41
N PRO A 102 -15.61 -25.25 -32.42
CA PRO A 102 -14.89 -25.61 -31.21
C PRO A 102 -14.73 -24.40 -30.27
N LEU A 103 -15.06 -24.61 -29.00
CA LEU A 103 -15.03 -23.58 -27.96
C LEU A 103 -13.61 -23.48 -27.37
N VAL A 104 -13.01 -22.29 -27.40
CA VAL A 104 -11.70 -22.01 -26.80
C VAL A 104 -11.90 -21.22 -25.50
N ILE A 105 -11.46 -21.80 -24.38
CA ILE A 105 -11.50 -21.14 -23.06
C ILE A 105 -10.21 -20.36 -22.85
N ARG A 106 -10.36 -19.06 -22.62
CA ARG A 106 -9.30 -18.09 -22.37
C ARG A 106 -9.02 -18.00 -20.88
N MET A 107 -7.75 -18.10 -20.49
CA MET A 107 -7.32 -18.16 -19.09
C MET A 107 -6.15 -17.22 -18.79
N LYS A 108 -5.39 -16.79 -19.80
CA LYS A 108 -4.17 -15.98 -19.61
C LYS A 108 -4.42 -14.50 -19.91
N PHE A 109 -4.60 -13.72 -18.84
CA PHE A 109 -4.87 -12.28 -18.89
C PHE A 109 -3.77 -11.43 -18.21
N PRO A 110 -2.48 -11.56 -18.59
CA PRO A 110 -1.42 -10.77 -17.97
C PRO A 110 -1.54 -9.28 -18.35
N GLU A 111 -1.01 -8.41 -17.49
CA GLU A 111 -0.84 -6.99 -17.81
C GLU A 111 0.42 -6.73 -18.66
N THR A 112 1.46 -7.52 -18.41
CA THR A 112 2.76 -7.49 -19.11
C THR A 112 3.05 -8.85 -19.74
N TRP A 113 3.41 -8.84 -21.01
CA TRP A 113 3.84 -10.00 -21.78
C TRP A 113 5.29 -9.79 -22.24
N LEU A 114 6.12 -10.83 -22.21
CA LEU A 114 7.53 -10.79 -22.63
C LEU A 114 8.34 -9.68 -21.94
N PHE A 115 8.58 -9.80 -20.63
CA PHE A 115 9.57 -9.00 -19.91
C PHE A 115 10.83 -9.84 -19.70
N ASP A 116 11.75 -9.78 -20.66
CA ASP A 116 12.91 -10.68 -20.71
C ASP A 116 14.10 -10.00 -21.40
N TYR A 117 15.28 -10.60 -21.25
CA TYR A 117 16.51 -10.15 -21.87
C TYR A 117 17.11 -11.20 -22.78
N PHE A 118 17.77 -10.74 -23.84
CA PHE A 118 18.16 -11.59 -24.95
C PHE A 118 19.54 -11.24 -25.46
N GLU A 119 20.37 -12.26 -25.70
CA GLU A 119 21.66 -12.08 -26.34
C GLU A 119 21.50 -11.99 -27.87
N ILE A 120 21.93 -10.87 -28.43
CA ILE A 120 21.92 -10.67 -29.89
C ILE A 120 23.09 -11.43 -30.50
N SER A 121 22.84 -12.25 -31.51
CA SER A 121 23.89 -13.01 -32.18
C SER A 121 24.84 -12.10 -32.98
N SER A 122 25.98 -12.65 -33.43
CA SER A 122 27.04 -11.88 -34.10
C SER A 122 26.59 -11.14 -35.37
N ASN A 123 25.47 -11.56 -35.98
CA ASN A 123 24.84 -10.91 -37.14
C ASN A 123 24.00 -9.67 -36.79
N GLY A 124 23.82 -9.34 -35.50
CA GLY A 124 23.03 -8.18 -35.07
C GLY A 124 21.51 -8.43 -35.00
N GLU A 125 21.06 -9.67 -35.20
CA GLU A 125 19.65 -10.07 -35.14
C GLU A 125 19.39 -11.06 -34.00
N ALA A 126 18.21 -10.93 -33.39
CA ALA A 126 17.68 -11.87 -32.42
C ALA A 126 16.19 -12.10 -32.72
N VAL A 127 15.76 -13.36 -32.76
CA VAL A 127 14.38 -13.74 -33.09
C VAL A 127 13.77 -14.53 -31.94
N TYR A 128 12.64 -14.03 -31.44
CA TYR A 128 11.90 -14.65 -30.34
C TYR A 128 10.51 -15.04 -30.79
N GLN A 129 10.14 -16.28 -30.46
CA GLN A 129 8.81 -16.81 -30.73
C GLN A 129 8.08 -17.00 -29.41
N SER A 130 6.91 -16.39 -29.30
CA SER A 130 6.03 -16.53 -28.14
C SER A 130 4.58 -16.48 -28.60
N MET A 131 3.72 -17.19 -27.86
CA MET A 131 2.29 -17.18 -28.10
C MET A 131 1.67 -15.95 -27.44
N ALA A 132 0.90 -15.17 -28.22
CA ALA A 132 0.20 -14.01 -27.69
C ALA A 132 -0.80 -14.44 -26.58
N PRO A 133 -0.93 -13.67 -25.48
CA PRO A 133 -1.88 -13.99 -24.43
C PRO A 133 -3.33 -13.92 -24.91
N ASP A 134 -4.25 -14.50 -24.12
CA ASP A 134 -5.68 -14.56 -24.45
C ASP A 134 -6.41 -13.21 -24.35
N THR A 135 -5.66 -12.13 -24.04
CA THR A 135 -6.21 -10.79 -23.86
C THR A 135 -6.48 -10.17 -25.22
N ILE A 136 -7.76 -9.85 -25.47
CA ILE A 136 -8.21 -9.12 -26.65
C ILE A 136 -7.88 -7.64 -26.43
N THR A 137 -6.71 -7.23 -26.90
CA THR A 137 -6.18 -5.89 -26.73
C THR A 137 -5.16 -5.55 -27.82
N SER A 138 -4.64 -4.33 -27.78
CA SER A 138 -3.39 -4.02 -28.44
C SER A 138 -2.24 -4.09 -27.45
N TRP A 139 -1.21 -4.83 -27.82
CA TRP A 139 0.05 -4.91 -27.11
C TRP A 139 1.05 -3.94 -27.72
N VAL A 140 1.76 -3.19 -26.88
CA VAL A 140 2.79 -2.24 -27.32
C VAL A 140 4.14 -2.77 -26.90
N ALA A 141 5.00 -3.07 -27.89
CA ALA A 141 6.35 -3.54 -27.70
C ALA A 141 7.32 -2.36 -27.55
N SER A 142 8.09 -2.37 -26.47
CA SER A 142 9.23 -1.48 -26.27
C SER A 142 10.52 -2.29 -26.18
N ALA A 143 11.65 -1.70 -26.60
CA ALA A 143 12.93 -2.39 -26.68
C ALA A 143 14.10 -1.45 -26.40
N PHE A 144 15.11 -1.95 -25.69
CA PHE A 144 16.41 -1.29 -25.60
C PHE A 144 17.54 -2.32 -25.54
N ALA A 145 18.69 -1.96 -26.08
CA ALA A 145 19.88 -2.78 -26.17
C ALA A 145 21.04 -2.11 -25.44
N ILE A 146 21.88 -2.89 -24.79
CA ILE A 146 23.16 -2.45 -24.22
C ILE A 146 24.28 -3.22 -24.90
N ASN A 147 25.28 -2.50 -25.40
CA ASN A 147 26.48 -3.07 -26.00
C ASN A 147 27.72 -2.39 -25.42
N ASP A 148 28.76 -3.17 -25.11
CA ASP A 148 29.98 -2.66 -24.45
C ASP A 148 30.72 -1.59 -25.25
N ASN A 149 30.65 -1.62 -26.58
CA ASN A 149 31.35 -0.68 -27.46
C ASN A 149 30.50 0.55 -27.81
N SER A 150 29.20 0.36 -28.01
CA SER A 150 28.29 1.41 -28.52
C SER A 150 27.34 1.99 -27.47
N GLY A 151 27.32 1.44 -26.25
CA GLY A 151 26.52 1.92 -25.13
C GLY A 151 25.05 1.49 -25.21
N LEU A 152 24.16 2.33 -24.66
CA LEU A 152 22.71 2.10 -24.64
C LEU A 152 22.05 2.60 -25.94
N GLY A 153 21.28 1.72 -26.58
CA GLY A 153 20.39 2.07 -27.69
C GLY A 153 18.94 1.80 -27.34
N VAL A 154 18.05 2.76 -27.55
CA VAL A 154 16.60 2.61 -27.34
C VAL A 154 15.91 2.59 -28.70
N ALA A 155 14.94 1.68 -28.88
CA ALA A 155 14.18 1.63 -30.12
C ALA A 155 13.39 2.95 -30.32
N PRO A 156 13.50 3.60 -31.48
CA PRO A 156 12.92 4.93 -31.70
C PRO A 156 11.39 4.93 -31.76
N THR A 157 10.77 3.77 -32.00
CA THR A 157 9.32 3.62 -32.08
C THR A 157 8.87 2.33 -31.43
N THR A 158 7.76 2.39 -30.70
CA THR A 158 7.10 1.20 -30.17
C THR A 158 6.26 0.53 -31.25
N SER A 159 6.36 -0.80 -31.38
CA SER A 159 5.53 -1.57 -32.32
C SER A 159 4.23 -2.00 -31.65
N LYS A 160 3.12 -2.05 -32.40
CA LYS A 160 1.80 -2.40 -31.87
C LYS A 160 1.27 -3.69 -32.48
N LEU A 161 1.02 -4.71 -31.67
CA LEU A 161 0.37 -5.96 -32.07
C LEU A 161 -1.10 -5.95 -31.59
N ARG A 162 -2.06 -5.99 -32.52
CA ARG A 162 -3.49 -6.09 -32.17
C ARG A 162 -3.92 -7.55 -32.14
N VAL A 163 -4.31 -8.03 -30.96
CA VAL A 163 -4.95 -9.34 -30.76
C VAL A 163 -6.46 -9.13 -30.75
N PHE A 164 -7.17 -9.75 -31.69
CA PHE A 164 -8.60 -9.53 -31.87
C PHE A 164 -9.33 -10.81 -32.28
N ARG A 165 -10.55 -10.98 -31.74
CA ARG A 165 -11.50 -12.01 -32.16
C ARG A 165 -12.79 -11.33 -32.62
N PRO A 166 -13.40 -11.75 -33.75
CA PRO A 166 -14.68 -11.18 -34.21
C PRO A 166 -15.85 -11.45 -33.26
N PHE A 167 -15.79 -12.53 -32.48
CA PHE A 167 -16.78 -12.88 -31.48
C PHE A 167 -16.07 -13.24 -30.17
N PHE A 168 -16.47 -12.61 -29.08
CA PHE A 168 -15.87 -12.87 -27.76
C PHE A 168 -16.78 -12.39 -26.62
N ILE A 169 -16.51 -12.90 -25.42
CA ILE A 169 -17.14 -12.43 -24.18
C ILE A 169 -16.15 -11.70 -23.27
N ARG A 170 -16.67 -10.84 -22.40
CA ARG A 170 -15.92 -10.17 -21.34
C ARG A 170 -16.72 -10.17 -20.05
N LEU A 171 -16.09 -10.50 -18.93
CA LEU A 171 -16.68 -10.38 -17.61
C LEU A 171 -16.46 -8.96 -17.10
N ASN A 172 -17.50 -8.32 -16.56
CA ASN A 172 -17.35 -7.06 -15.84
C ASN A 172 -17.30 -7.36 -14.35
N LEU A 173 -16.10 -7.62 -13.84
CA LEU A 173 -15.86 -7.99 -12.45
C LEU A 173 -15.51 -6.75 -11.61
N PRO A 174 -16.06 -6.61 -10.39
CA PRO A 174 -15.54 -5.65 -9.43
C PRO A 174 -14.14 -6.07 -8.96
N TYR A 175 -13.41 -5.15 -8.34
CA TYR A 175 -12.09 -5.46 -7.76
C TYR A 175 -12.17 -6.55 -6.68
N SER A 176 -13.18 -6.48 -5.80
CA SER A 176 -13.50 -7.51 -4.83
C SER A 176 -14.99 -7.50 -4.47
N VAL A 177 -15.45 -8.61 -3.90
CA VAL A 177 -16.79 -8.77 -3.27
C VAL A 177 -16.61 -9.43 -1.91
N LYS A 178 -17.56 -9.30 -0.99
CA LYS A 178 -17.53 -10.05 0.27
C LYS A 178 -18.29 -11.37 0.17
N ARG A 179 -17.85 -12.38 0.93
CA ARG A 179 -18.59 -13.64 1.06
C ARG A 179 -20.02 -13.38 1.53
N GLY A 180 -20.99 -14.04 0.87
CA GLY A 180 -22.41 -13.89 1.17
C GLY A 180 -23.09 -12.67 0.51
N GLU A 181 -22.34 -11.77 -0.14
CA GLU A 181 -22.95 -10.66 -0.89
C GLU A 181 -23.67 -11.16 -2.14
N LYS A 182 -24.84 -10.57 -2.40
CA LYS A 182 -25.67 -10.87 -3.56
C LYS A 182 -25.34 -9.88 -4.66
N PHE A 183 -24.83 -10.35 -5.79
CA PHE A 183 -24.58 -9.47 -6.94
C PHE A 183 -24.90 -10.17 -8.27
N ALA A 184 -25.08 -9.37 -9.31
CA ALA A 184 -25.32 -9.86 -10.66
C ALA A 184 -24.02 -9.77 -11.47
N LEU A 185 -23.39 -10.91 -11.74
CA LEU A 185 -22.26 -11.00 -12.66
C LEU A 185 -22.72 -10.59 -14.05
N GLN A 186 -22.13 -9.51 -14.58
CA GLN A 186 -22.42 -9.02 -15.91
C GLN A 186 -21.43 -9.60 -16.93
N VAL A 187 -21.96 -10.31 -17.91
CA VAL A 187 -21.23 -10.86 -19.05
C VAL A 187 -21.58 -10.05 -20.29
N LEU A 188 -20.58 -9.45 -20.93
CA LEU A 188 -20.73 -8.70 -22.17
C LEU A 188 -20.39 -9.61 -23.34
N VAL A 189 -21.33 -9.81 -24.26
CA VAL A 189 -21.16 -10.60 -25.48
C VAL A 189 -20.99 -9.65 -26.66
N PHE A 190 -19.84 -9.71 -27.32
CA PHE A 190 -19.50 -8.86 -28.48
C PHE A 190 -19.62 -9.64 -29.78
N ASN A 191 -20.30 -9.04 -30.76
CA ASN A 191 -20.42 -9.60 -32.11
C ASN A 191 -19.97 -8.57 -33.17
N TYR A 192 -18.74 -8.71 -33.64
CA TYR A 192 -18.18 -7.96 -34.77
C TYR A 192 -18.36 -8.67 -36.12
N MET A 193 -19.09 -9.78 -36.17
CA MET A 193 -19.48 -10.42 -37.43
C MET A 193 -20.59 -9.62 -38.11
N GLU A 194 -20.83 -9.87 -39.40
CA GLU A 194 -21.89 -9.16 -40.14
C GLU A 194 -23.30 -9.62 -39.75
N LYS A 195 -23.45 -10.91 -39.41
CA LYS A 195 -24.73 -11.53 -39.10
C LYS A 195 -25.04 -11.50 -37.61
N GLU A 196 -26.30 -11.33 -37.29
CA GLU A 196 -26.84 -11.55 -35.95
C GLU A 196 -26.61 -13.01 -35.52
N GLN A 197 -26.30 -13.21 -34.24
CA GLN A 197 -26.02 -14.52 -33.65
C GLN A 197 -26.92 -14.75 -32.45
N ASP A 198 -27.62 -15.87 -32.43
CA ASP A 198 -28.26 -16.40 -31.23
C ASP A 198 -27.21 -17.08 -30.36
N VAL A 199 -26.92 -16.49 -29.20
CA VAL A 199 -25.84 -16.91 -28.31
C VAL A 199 -26.42 -17.56 -27.06
N THR A 200 -25.96 -18.77 -26.77
CA THR A 200 -26.20 -19.45 -25.49
C THR A 200 -24.99 -19.21 -24.58
N VAL A 201 -25.20 -18.44 -23.52
CA VAL A 201 -24.20 -18.14 -22.48
C VAL A 201 -24.43 -19.03 -21.28
N THR A 202 -23.39 -19.73 -20.83
CA THR A 202 -23.43 -20.66 -19.70
C THR A 202 -22.36 -20.28 -18.68
N LEU A 203 -22.76 -20.07 -17.42
CA LEU A 203 -21.83 -19.99 -16.30
C LEU A 203 -21.67 -21.41 -15.73
N LYS A 204 -20.46 -21.96 -15.78
CA LYS A 204 -20.18 -23.29 -15.23
C LYS A 204 -20.41 -23.27 -13.72
N HIS A 205 -21.05 -24.31 -13.20
CA HIS A 205 -21.31 -24.45 -11.78
C HIS A 205 -21.27 -25.92 -11.38
N ASP A 206 -20.50 -26.19 -10.34
CA ASP A 206 -20.27 -27.47 -9.70
C ASP A 206 -20.10 -27.25 -8.19
N ASP A 207 -20.07 -28.33 -7.41
CA ASP A 207 -19.96 -28.24 -5.94
C ASP A 207 -18.65 -27.60 -5.46
N SER A 208 -17.64 -27.47 -6.34
CA SER A 208 -16.35 -26.83 -6.09
C SER A 208 -16.26 -25.40 -6.63
N SER A 209 -17.37 -24.83 -7.11
CA SER A 209 -17.35 -23.54 -7.80
C SER A 209 -17.17 -22.35 -6.86
N GLY A 210 -17.37 -22.51 -5.53
CA GLY A 210 -17.19 -21.43 -4.56
C GLY A 210 -18.23 -20.30 -4.64
N PHE A 211 -19.36 -20.53 -5.34
CA PHE A 211 -20.50 -19.64 -5.40
C PHE A 211 -21.80 -20.42 -5.67
N ASP A 212 -22.93 -19.84 -5.26
CA ASP A 212 -24.28 -20.34 -5.54
C ASP A 212 -25.07 -19.34 -6.40
N PHE A 213 -26.10 -19.80 -7.10
CA PHE A 213 -27.02 -18.92 -7.85
C PHE A 213 -28.15 -18.37 -6.97
N LEU A 214 -28.71 -17.23 -7.37
CA LEU A 214 -29.93 -16.68 -6.77
C LEU A 214 -31.18 -17.06 -7.56
N ASN A 215 -32.24 -17.38 -6.83
CA ASN A 215 -33.61 -17.46 -7.35
C ASN A 215 -34.18 -16.06 -7.65
N LYS A 216 -35.27 -16.02 -8.42
CA LYS A 216 -36.00 -14.76 -8.71
C LYS A 216 -36.58 -14.10 -7.44
N ASP A 217 -36.85 -14.88 -6.40
CA ASP A 217 -37.30 -14.41 -5.08
C ASP A 217 -36.14 -13.97 -4.16
N GLY A 218 -34.89 -14.07 -4.63
CA GLY A 218 -33.69 -13.72 -3.87
C GLY A 218 -33.20 -14.80 -2.89
N SER A 219 -33.80 -15.99 -2.87
CA SER A 219 -33.29 -17.14 -2.11
C SER A 219 -32.09 -17.81 -2.82
N ILE A 220 -31.23 -18.47 -2.04
CA ILE A 220 -30.01 -19.11 -2.56
C ILE A 220 -30.32 -20.51 -3.08
N ARG A 221 -29.90 -20.80 -4.32
CA ARG A 221 -29.96 -22.14 -4.91
C ARG A 221 -28.75 -22.94 -4.50
N LYS A 222 -28.91 -23.86 -3.55
CA LYS A 222 -27.90 -24.88 -3.27
C LYS A 222 -28.04 -25.98 -4.32
N SER A 223 -27.02 -26.17 -5.17
CA SER A 223 -26.73 -27.18 -6.22
C SER A 223 -27.67 -28.41 -6.51
N ARG A 224 -28.61 -28.81 -5.63
CA ARG A 224 -29.37 -30.07 -5.69
C ARG A 224 -30.72 -30.07 -6.41
N ASP A 225 -31.33 -28.95 -6.76
CA ASP A 225 -32.65 -28.96 -7.41
C ASP A 225 -32.56 -29.16 -8.93
N ALA A 226 -32.49 -30.42 -9.36
CA ALA A 226 -32.47 -30.88 -10.76
C ALA A 226 -33.75 -30.55 -11.58
N ALA A 227 -34.73 -29.87 -10.98
CA ALA A 227 -36.04 -29.61 -11.57
C ALA A 227 -36.06 -28.46 -12.60
N GLU A 228 -35.12 -27.50 -12.52
CA GLU A 228 -35.05 -26.37 -13.47
C GLU A 228 -33.76 -26.40 -14.29
N ARG A 229 -33.83 -27.03 -15.46
CA ARG A 229 -32.66 -27.39 -16.30
C ARG A 229 -31.82 -26.23 -16.90
N ASN A 230 -32.08 -24.96 -16.57
CA ASN A 230 -31.46 -23.80 -17.25
C ASN A 230 -31.07 -22.63 -16.32
N TYR A 231 -30.90 -22.84 -15.01
CA TYR A 231 -30.59 -21.74 -14.07
C TYR A 231 -29.27 -21.01 -14.40
N ASN A 232 -28.29 -21.76 -14.92
CA ASN A 232 -26.96 -21.29 -15.28
C ASN A 232 -26.80 -20.98 -16.78
N VAL A 233 -27.89 -21.01 -17.56
CA VAL A 233 -27.90 -20.74 -19.00
C VAL A 233 -28.74 -19.50 -19.30
N ARG A 234 -28.28 -18.69 -20.26
CA ARG A 234 -28.98 -17.52 -20.77
C ARG A 234 -28.86 -17.49 -22.29
N VAL A 235 -29.96 -17.22 -22.98
CA VAL A 235 -29.97 -17.07 -24.44
C VAL A 235 -30.17 -15.60 -24.77
N VAL A 236 -29.34 -15.07 -25.66
CA VAL A 236 -29.41 -13.68 -26.12
C VAL A 236 -29.11 -13.60 -27.61
N SER A 237 -29.95 -12.90 -28.36
CA SER A 237 -29.63 -12.58 -29.76
C SER A 237 -28.79 -11.31 -29.84
N VAL A 238 -27.60 -11.38 -30.42
CA VAL A 238 -26.64 -10.27 -30.51
C VAL A 238 -26.50 -9.82 -31.96
N PRO A 239 -26.94 -8.59 -32.31
CA PRO A 239 -26.79 -8.04 -33.66
C PRO A 239 -25.33 -8.02 -34.12
N GLY A 240 -25.13 -8.14 -35.43
CA GLY A 240 -23.82 -7.95 -36.05
C GLY A 240 -23.38 -6.48 -36.07
N GLY A 241 -22.17 -6.23 -36.57
CA GLY A 241 -21.65 -4.88 -36.78
C GLY A 241 -20.93 -4.25 -35.58
N GLY A 242 -20.46 -5.06 -34.64
CA GLY A 242 -19.67 -4.60 -33.48
C GLY A 242 -20.51 -4.23 -32.26
N VAL A 243 -21.77 -4.67 -32.22
CA VAL A 243 -22.68 -4.44 -31.08
C VAL A 243 -22.36 -5.40 -29.94
N SER A 244 -22.57 -4.94 -28.70
CA SER A 244 -22.48 -5.77 -27.51
C SER A 244 -23.81 -5.83 -26.76
N LYS A 245 -24.16 -7.00 -26.22
CA LYS A 245 -25.28 -7.14 -25.26
C LYS A 245 -24.80 -7.71 -23.93
N ALA A 246 -25.43 -7.26 -22.85
CA ALA A 246 -25.15 -7.71 -21.50
C ALA A 246 -26.11 -8.84 -21.09
N VAL A 247 -25.57 -9.84 -20.41
CA VAL A 247 -26.29 -10.94 -19.77
C VAL A 247 -25.90 -10.97 -18.31
N TYR A 248 -26.86 -11.26 -17.43
CA TYR A 248 -26.65 -11.22 -15.98
C TYR A 248 -26.86 -12.59 -15.32
N PHE A 249 -25.91 -12.95 -14.45
CA PHE A 249 -25.98 -14.12 -13.58
C PHE A 249 -25.97 -13.67 -12.11
N PRO A 250 -27.14 -13.66 -11.44
CA PRO A 250 -27.22 -13.41 -10.01
C PRO A 250 -26.54 -14.54 -9.21
N ILE A 251 -25.45 -14.23 -8.51
CA ILE A 251 -24.66 -15.20 -7.73
C ILE A 251 -24.33 -14.68 -6.33
N VAL A 252 -23.98 -15.61 -5.44
CA VAL A 252 -23.50 -15.36 -4.07
C VAL A 252 -22.22 -16.15 -3.86
N PRO A 253 -21.07 -15.49 -3.62
CA PRO A 253 -19.84 -16.19 -3.27
C PRO A 253 -19.95 -16.88 -1.92
N THR A 254 -19.50 -18.13 -1.83
CA THR A 254 -19.56 -18.96 -0.62
C THR A 254 -18.18 -19.22 -0.02
N GLU A 255 -17.11 -19.07 -0.80
CA GLU A 255 -15.72 -19.29 -0.37
C GLU A 255 -14.92 -17.99 -0.39
N ILE A 256 -14.02 -17.83 0.58
CA ILE A 256 -13.08 -16.70 0.67
C ILE A 256 -11.86 -17.02 -0.20
N GLY A 257 -11.33 -16.02 -0.90
CA GLY A 257 -10.13 -16.17 -1.74
C GLY A 257 -10.42 -15.90 -3.22
N MET A 258 -9.71 -16.60 -4.10
CA MET A 258 -9.85 -16.42 -5.55
C MET A 258 -10.81 -17.47 -6.10
N VAL A 259 -12.08 -17.09 -6.29
CA VAL A 259 -13.13 -17.95 -6.83
C VAL A 259 -13.11 -17.89 -8.36
N LYS A 260 -12.89 -19.02 -9.03
CA LYS A 260 -12.78 -19.06 -10.50
C LYS A 260 -14.16 -19.03 -11.15
N LEU A 261 -14.39 -18.06 -12.03
CA LEU A 261 -15.62 -17.95 -12.81
C LEU A 261 -15.36 -18.38 -14.25
N THR A 262 -15.88 -19.56 -14.64
CA THR A 262 -15.79 -20.06 -16.02
C THR A 262 -17.10 -19.80 -16.76
N VAL A 263 -17.09 -18.90 -17.74
CA VAL A 263 -18.23 -18.58 -18.59
C VAL A 263 -17.96 -19.00 -20.02
N THR A 264 -18.93 -19.63 -20.67
CA THR A 264 -18.87 -20.00 -22.09
C THR A 264 -20.02 -19.37 -22.86
N ALA A 265 -19.76 -18.99 -24.10
CA ALA A 265 -20.76 -18.45 -25.02
C ALA A 265 -20.66 -19.18 -26.35
N GLN A 266 -21.74 -19.83 -26.75
CA GLN A 266 -21.81 -20.64 -27.97
C GLN A 266 -22.88 -20.08 -28.89
N ALA A 267 -22.51 -19.85 -30.14
CA ALA A 267 -23.40 -19.53 -31.25
C ALA A 267 -23.25 -20.57 -32.37
N ALA A 268 -24.07 -20.45 -33.42
CA ALA A 268 -24.01 -21.34 -34.58
C ALA A 268 -22.68 -21.21 -35.34
N GLN A 269 -22.12 -20.00 -35.43
CA GLN A 269 -20.93 -19.70 -36.24
C GLN A 269 -19.70 -19.30 -35.42
N ALA A 270 -19.82 -19.22 -34.10
CA ALA A 270 -18.73 -18.79 -33.22
C ALA A 270 -18.91 -19.33 -31.80
N GLY A 271 -17.81 -19.36 -31.04
CA GLY A 271 -17.82 -19.67 -29.62
C GLY A 271 -16.62 -19.06 -28.92
N ASP A 272 -16.79 -18.64 -27.67
CA ASP A 272 -15.72 -18.13 -26.81
C ASP A 272 -15.99 -18.53 -25.36
N GLY A 273 -14.93 -18.74 -24.59
CA GLY A 273 -15.02 -18.99 -23.16
C GLY A 273 -13.96 -18.21 -22.41
N VAL A 274 -14.25 -17.87 -21.16
CA VAL A 274 -13.35 -17.10 -20.27
C VAL A 274 -13.38 -17.73 -18.89
N GLU A 275 -12.20 -17.94 -18.30
CA GLU A 275 -12.02 -18.22 -16.88
C GLU A 275 -11.27 -17.06 -16.24
N GLU A 276 -11.92 -16.32 -15.34
CA GLU A 276 -11.28 -15.24 -14.57
C GLU A 276 -11.53 -15.43 -13.06
N PRO A 277 -10.54 -15.13 -12.21
CA PRO A 277 -10.71 -15.20 -10.76
C PRO A 277 -11.46 -13.97 -10.21
N LEU A 278 -12.49 -14.22 -9.40
CA LEU A 278 -13.16 -13.25 -8.57
C LEU A 278 -12.52 -13.22 -7.18
N ARG A 279 -12.06 -12.05 -6.74
CA ARG A 279 -11.52 -11.86 -5.38
C ARG A 279 -12.66 -11.74 -4.39
N VAL A 280 -12.81 -12.74 -3.53
CA VAL A 280 -13.79 -12.79 -2.44
C VAL A 280 -13.09 -12.50 -1.11
N GLU A 281 -13.51 -11.44 -0.44
CA GLU A 281 -13.02 -11.01 0.85
C GLU A 281 -13.93 -11.50 1.99
N PRO A 282 -13.39 -11.70 3.20
CA PRO A 282 -14.20 -12.04 4.36
C PRO A 282 -15.15 -10.89 4.74
N GLU A 283 -16.28 -11.24 5.34
CA GLU A 283 -17.14 -10.32 6.06
C GLU A 283 -16.50 -9.81 7.36
N GLY A 284 -17.10 -8.80 8.00
CA GLY A 284 -16.59 -8.24 9.25
C GLY A 284 -15.42 -7.27 9.09
N TYR A 285 -14.54 -7.21 10.10
CA TYR A 285 -13.35 -6.35 10.12
C TYR A 285 -12.08 -7.15 10.45
N ARG A 286 -10.97 -6.74 9.85
CA ARG A 286 -9.66 -7.37 10.00
C ARG A 286 -9.02 -7.02 11.35
N VAL A 287 -8.43 -8.03 11.99
CA VAL A 287 -7.60 -7.92 13.19
C VAL A 287 -6.26 -8.59 12.91
N ASP A 288 -5.17 -7.86 13.14
CA ASP A 288 -3.80 -8.35 12.98
C ASP A 288 -3.16 -8.52 14.36
N ARG A 289 -2.59 -9.70 14.61
CA ARG A 289 -1.83 -10.07 15.81
C ARG A 289 -0.39 -10.34 15.41
N ASN A 290 0.52 -10.00 16.32
CA ASN A 290 1.93 -10.26 16.16
C ASN A 290 2.50 -10.82 17.47
N VAL A 291 3.22 -11.94 17.41
CA VAL A 291 3.88 -12.56 18.56
C VAL A 291 5.38 -12.54 18.33
N PRO A 292 6.13 -11.65 19.02
CA PRO A 292 7.58 -11.58 18.86
C PRO A 292 8.29 -12.80 19.48
N VAL A 293 9.33 -13.24 18.80
CA VAL A 293 10.21 -14.35 19.16
C VAL A 293 11.65 -13.88 18.98
N VAL A 294 12.26 -13.38 20.05
CA VAL A 294 13.67 -12.95 19.99
C VAL A 294 14.57 -14.08 20.47
N ILE A 295 15.37 -14.56 19.53
CA ILE A 295 16.24 -15.72 19.64
C ILE A 295 17.64 -15.19 19.93
N ASP A 296 18.18 -15.49 21.09
CA ASP A 296 19.53 -15.10 21.48
C ASP A 296 20.36 -16.34 21.78
N LEU A 297 21.40 -16.57 20.98
CA LEU A 297 22.29 -17.74 21.04
C LEU A 297 23.70 -17.36 21.48
N ASN A 298 23.92 -16.13 21.95
CA ASN A 298 25.25 -15.67 22.38
C ASN A 298 25.81 -16.46 23.57
N ASN A 299 24.94 -17.07 24.37
CA ASN A 299 25.32 -17.94 25.50
C ASN A 299 25.58 -19.40 25.11
N GLY A 300 25.52 -19.75 23.81
CA GLY A 300 25.87 -21.07 23.29
C GLY A 300 24.83 -22.18 23.54
N THR A 301 23.62 -21.84 23.97
CA THR A 301 22.50 -22.79 24.15
C THR A 301 21.56 -22.75 22.96
N ASP A 302 21.14 -23.93 22.48
CA ASP A 302 20.05 -24.03 21.51
C ASP A 302 18.76 -23.40 22.06
N PHE A 303 17.99 -22.76 21.18
CA PHE A 303 16.73 -22.10 21.52
C PHE A 303 15.55 -22.93 21.04
N GLU A 304 14.52 -23.04 21.88
CA GLU A 304 13.25 -23.66 21.54
C GLU A 304 12.09 -22.84 22.13
N LYS A 305 11.09 -22.50 21.30
CA LYS A 305 9.87 -21.84 21.72
C LYS A 305 8.69 -22.34 20.91
N VAL A 306 7.61 -22.69 21.62
CA VAL A 306 6.32 -23.01 21.02
C VAL A 306 5.43 -21.78 21.07
N VAL A 307 4.90 -21.38 19.92
CA VAL A 307 3.94 -20.28 19.79
C VAL A 307 2.57 -20.84 19.46
N GLN A 308 1.57 -20.51 20.28
CA GLN A 308 0.17 -20.87 20.04
C GLN A 308 -0.57 -19.68 19.45
N MET A 309 -1.28 -19.91 18.34
CA MET A 309 -2.15 -18.91 17.75
C MET A 309 -3.51 -18.97 18.45
N MET A 310 -3.95 -17.83 19.00
CA MET A 310 -5.22 -17.74 19.73
C MET A 310 -6.30 -17.11 18.85
N TRP A 311 -7.37 -17.87 18.61
CA TRP A 311 -8.52 -17.48 17.79
C TRP A 311 -9.74 -17.18 18.68
N PRO A 312 -10.31 -15.95 18.62
CA PRO A 312 -11.58 -15.65 19.27
C PRO A 312 -12.75 -16.50 18.75
N SER A 313 -13.83 -16.61 19.53
CA SER A 313 -15.02 -17.40 19.15
C SER A 313 -15.86 -16.76 18.04
N ASP A 314 -15.69 -15.47 17.77
CA ASP A 314 -16.41 -14.70 16.75
C ASP A 314 -15.60 -14.48 15.46
N VAL A 315 -14.55 -15.31 15.27
CA VAL A 315 -13.75 -15.33 14.04
C VAL A 315 -14.58 -15.79 12.86
N VAL A 316 -14.41 -15.09 11.74
CA VAL A 316 -14.97 -15.46 10.45
C VAL A 316 -14.20 -16.66 9.90
N GLU A 317 -14.88 -17.78 9.74
CA GLU A 317 -14.27 -19.04 9.25
C GLU A 317 -13.65 -18.87 7.86
N GLY A 318 -12.40 -19.34 7.69
CA GLY A 318 -11.64 -19.22 6.43
C GLY A 318 -10.94 -17.87 6.24
N SER A 319 -11.08 -16.95 7.19
CA SER A 319 -10.40 -15.64 7.15
C SER A 319 -9.01 -15.66 7.78
N GLN A 320 -8.68 -16.71 8.53
CA GLN A 320 -7.43 -16.84 9.26
C GLN A 320 -6.25 -16.98 8.30
N LYS A 321 -5.21 -16.20 8.55
CA LYS A 321 -3.92 -16.29 7.87
C LYS A 321 -2.83 -16.15 8.90
N ALA A 322 -1.76 -16.91 8.75
CA ALA A 322 -0.60 -16.82 9.62
C ALA A 322 0.68 -16.93 8.80
N ARG A 323 1.72 -16.25 9.24
CA ARG A 323 3.05 -16.32 8.67
C ARG A 323 4.10 -16.19 9.75
N PHE A 324 5.20 -16.89 9.55
CA PHE A 324 6.42 -16.67 10.29
C PHE A 324 7.29 -15.68 9.53
N GLU A 325 7.91 -14.77 10.24
CA GLU A 325 8.80 -13.74 9.71
C GLU A 325 10.08 -13.75 10.55
N LEU A 326 11.24 -13.73 9.88
CA LEU A 326 12.56 -13.77 10.50
C LEU A 326 13.47 -12.71 9.90
N VAL A 327 14.21 -12.04 10.77
CA VAL A 327 15.19 -11.04 10.39
C VAL A 327 16.37 -11.10 11.34
N GLY A 328 17.59 -11.01 10.82
CA GLY A 328 18.82 -11.03 11.62
C GLY A 328 19.10 -9.72 12.36
N ASP A 329 18.41 -8.66 11.96
CA ASP A 329 18.59 -7.34 12.51
C ASP A 329 17.26 -6.74 12.96
N ILE A 330 17.21 -6.22 14.18
CA ILE A 330 16.01 -5.57 14.71
C ILE A 330 15.57 -4.35 13.91
N MET A 331 16.51 -3.67 13.24
CA MET A 331 16.21 -2.57 12.35
C MET A 331 15.75 -3.05 10.97
N GLY A 332 15.85 -4.35 10.65
CA GLY A 332 15.50 -4.89 9.34
C GLY A 332 14.10 -4.49 8.81
N PRO A 333 13.01 -4.61 9.59
CA PRO A 333 11.68 -4.15 9.17
C PRO A 333 11.57 -2.63 8.96
N VAL A 334 12.42 -1.85 9.61
CA VAL A 334 12.51 -0.39 9.46
C VAL A 334 13.24 -0.05 8.15
N LEU A 335 14.29 -0.82 7.85
CA LEU A 335 15.13 -0.66 6.67
C LEU A 335 14.47 -1.20 5.39
N SER A 336 13.61 -2.21 5.48
CA SER A 336 12.82 -2.68 4.34
C SER A 336 11.86 -1.60 3.82
N ASN A 337 11.50 -0.62 4.67
CA ASN A 337 10.73 0.57 4.33
C ASN A 337 11.56 1.86 4.45
N ILE A 338 12.87 1.78 4.14
CA ILE A 338 13.78 2.93 4.32
C ILE A 338 13.35 4.15 3.50
N GLU A 339 12.81 3.97 2.30
CA GLU A 339 12.29 5.07 1.48
C GLU A 339 11.07 5.75 2.11
N GLY A 340 10.28 4.97 2.85
CA GLY A 340 9.16 5.43 3.62
C GLY A 340 9.56 6.08 4.95
N LEU A 341 10.82 6.04 5.37
CA LEU A 341 11.28 6.62 6.63
C LEU A 341 12.30 7.75 6.43
N VAL A 342 13.19 7.61 5.44
CA VAL A 342 14.07 8.68 4.91
C VAL A 342 13.21 9.56 4.00
N ARG A 343 12.51 10.51 4.60
CA ARG A 343 11.58 11.42 3.92
C ARG A 343 12.09 12.85 3.94
N MET A 344 11.73 13.58 2.90
CA MET A 344 11.97 15.02 2.83
C MET A 344 11.12 15.73 3.90
N PRO A 345 11.72 16.57 4.75
CA PRO A 345 10.97 17.34 5.74
C PRO A 345 10.02 18.38 5.11
N TYR A 346 8.79 18.43 5.61
CA TYR A 346 7.74 19.34 5.16
C TYR A 346 6.79 19.72 6.30
N GLY A 347 5.87 20.65 6.03
CA GLY A 347 4.88 21.11 7.00
C GLY A 347 5.39 22.28 7.84
N CYS A 348 4.71 22.52 8.97
CA CYS A 348 5.08 23.47 10.01
C CYS A 348 6.27 22.98 10.85
N GLY A 349 6.85 23.79 11.75
CA GLY A 349 8.07 23.44 12.50
C GLY A 349 7.99 22.08 13.21
N GLU A 350 6.86 21.78 13.84
CA GLU A 350 6.59 20.47 14.43
C GLU A 350 6.68 19.33 13.40
N GLN A 351 5.92 19.40 12.31
CA GLN A 351 5.89 18.37 11.26
C GLN A 351 7.21 18.25 10.49
N ASN A 352 7.94 19.35 10.35
CA ASN A 352 9.25 19.36 9.75
C ASN A 352 10.21 18.52 10.60
N MET A 353 10.21 18.72 11.92
CA MET A 353 11.01 17.92 12.84
C MET A 353 10.62 16.44 12.87
N LEU A 354 9.33 16.11 12.68
CA LEU A 354 8.88 14.71 12.56
C LEU A 354 9.51 13.95 11.42
N ASN A 355 9.72 14.63 10.29
CA ASN A 355 10.34 14.05 9.12
C ASN A 355 11.87 14.21 9.15
N PHE A 356 12.41 15.15 9.92
CA PHE A 356 13.84 15.38 10.04
C PHE A 356 14.55 14.31 10.88
N VAL A 357 14.05 14.00 12.09
CA VAL A 357 14.74 13.11 13.04
C VAL A 357 14.92 11.67 12.54
N PRO A 358 13.94 11.05 11.85
CA PRO A 358 14.13 9.71 11.29
C PRO A 358 15.35 9.59 10.36
N ASN A 359 15.68 10.64 9.58
CA ASN A 359 16.88 10.66 8.73
C ASN A 359 18.17 10.53 9.55
N ILE A 360 18.23 11.16 10.73
CA ILE A 360 19.39 11.09 11.65
C ILE A 360 19.54 9.67 12.20
N VAL A 361 18.44 9.11 12.72
CA VAL A 361 18.45 7.79 13.38
C VAL A 361 18.82 6.68 12.42
N VAL A 362 18.24 6.70 11.20
CA VAL A 362 18.56 5.72 10.16
C VAL A 362 20.02 5.80 9.75
N LEU A 363 20.53 7.02 9.48
CA LEU A 363 21.91 7.17 9.03
C LEU A 363 22.92 6.78 10.13
N ARG A 364 22.63 7.12 11.39
CA ARG A 364 23.45 6.72 12.55
C ARG A 364 23.62 5.21 12.61
N TYR A 365 22.49 4.49 12.59
CA TYR A 365 22.48 3.04 12.66
C TYR A 365 23.20 2.41 11.46
N LEU A 366 22.96 2.89 10.23
CA LEU A 366 23.61 2.36 9.03
C LEU A 366 25.12 2.55 9.04
N LYS A 367 25.60 3.71 9.53
CA LYS A 367 27.04 3.95 9.67
C LYS A 367 27.66 3.09 10.76
N ALA A 368 27.01 2.98 11.92
CA ALA A 368 27.52 2.19 13.02
C ALA A 368 27.58 0.68 12.72
N THR A 369 26.69 0.18 11.85
CA THR A 369 26.70 -1.23 11.39
C THR A 369 27.56 -1.48 10.15
N ASN A 370 28.22 -0.45 9.59
CA ASN A 370 28.95 -0.52 8.31
C ASN A 370 28.09 -0.98 7.11
N ARG A 371 26.83 -0.53 7.07
CA ARG A 371 25.84 -0.91 6.04
C ARG A 371 25.25 0.28 5.29
N ALA A 372 25.83 1.47 5.42
CA ALA A 372 25.39 2.66 4.72
C ALA A 372 25.67 2.54 3.21
N GLU A 373 24.62 2.50 2.40
CA GLU A 373 24.74 2.62 0.94
C GLU A 373 24.98 4.10 0.56
N PRO A 374 25.92 4.43 -0.34
CA PRO A 374 26.23 5.82 -0.71
C PRO A 374 25.02 6.63 -1.19
N THR A 375 24.07 5.99 -1.88
CA THR A 375 22.86 6.61 -2.43
C THR A 375 21.89 7.05 -1.31
N ILE A 376 21.63 6.16 -0.35
CA ILE A 376 20.78 6.40 0.81
C ILE A 376 21.42 7.42 1.75
N GLU A 377 22.73 7.33 1.96
CA GLU A 377 23.48 8.32 2.74
C GLU A 377 23.35 9.71 2.12
N ALA A 378 23.64 9.86 0.82
CA ALA A 378 23.52 11.14 0.13
C ALA A 378 22.09 11.71 0.20
N LYS A 379 21.07 10.83 0.07
CA LYS A 379 19.65 11.21 0.19
C LYS A 379 19.30 11.70 1.60
N ALA A 380 19.69 10.96 2.64
CA ALA A 380 19.46 11.32 4.03
C ALA A 380 20.16 12.64 4.39
N VAL A 381 21.41 12.83 3.97
CA VAL A 381 22.17 14.08 4.15
C VAL A 381 21.44 15.25 3.49
N LYS A 382 21.05 15.12 2.22
CA LYS A 382 20.30 16.17 1.50
C LYS A 382 18.98 16.52 2.19
N PHE A 383 18.25 15.52 2.71
CA PHE A 383 17.00 15.74 3.42
C PHE A 383 17.21 16.39 4.79
N MET A 384 18.28 16.03 5.50
CA MET A 384 18.66 16.73 6.73
C MET A 384 19.06 18.18 6.45
N GLU A 385 19.86 18.47 5.43
CA GLU A 385 20.21 19.86 5.07
C GLU A 385 18.97 20.71 4.74
N ALA A 386 18.06 20.17 3.93
CA ALA A 386 16.81 20.84 3.59
C ALA A 386 15.91 21.04 4.83
N GLY A 387 15.80 20.02 5.69
CA GLY A 387 15.03 20.09 6.93
C GLY A 387 15.60 21.10 7.92
N TYR A 388 16.93 21.17 8.05
CA TYR A 388 17.63 22.16 8.86
C TYR A 388 17.32 23.58 8.36
N GLN A 389 17.52 23.85 7.07
CA GLN A 389 17.23 25.17 6.48
C GLN A 389 15.77 25.57 6.65
N ARG A 390 14.84 24.62 6.46
CA ARG A 390 13.42 24.85 6.66
C ARG A 390 13.07 25.12 8.11
N GLU A 391 13.64 24.38 9.05
CA GLU A 391 13.38 24.59 10.48
C GLU A 391 13.81 25.97 10.95
N LEU A 392 14.91 26.51 10.39
CA LEU A 392 15.35 27.87 10.67
C LEU A 392 14.31 28.95 10.28
N THR A 393 13.37 28.65 9.38
CA THR A 393 12.27 29.58 9.04
C THR A 393 11.22 29.68 10.14
N TYR A 394 11.17 28.72 11.06
CA TYR A 394 10.29 28.69 12.24
C TYR A 394 10.98 29.23 13.50
N ARG A 395 12.21 29.71 13.37
CA ARG A 395 12.97 30.36 14.44
C ARG A 395 12.49 31.80 14.62
N ARG A 396 12.23 32.17 15.88
CA ARG A 396 11.77 33.50 16.28
C ARG A 396 12.92 34.45 16.62
N TYR A 397 12.65 35.75 16.76
CA TYR A 397 13.63 36.80 17.09
C TYR A 397 14.29 36.59 18.46
N ASP A 398 13.56 36.02 19.42
CA ASP A 398 14.06 35.62 20.73
C ASP A 398 14.90 34.33 20.69
N ASN A 399 15.08 33.74 19.50
CA ASN A 399 15.81 32.52 19.20
C ASN A 399 15.12 31.22 19.68
N SER A 400 13.84 31.29 20.03
CA SER A 400 12.97 30.13 20.22
C SER A 400 12.46 29.57 18.88
N PHE A 401 11.88 28.37 18.92
CA PHE A 401 11.15 27.77 17.80
C PHE A 401 9.67 27.60 18.17
N SER A 402 8.80 27.74 17.17
CA SER A 402 7.36 27.49 17.29
C SER A 402 6.84 26.84 16.01
N ALA A 403 5.60 26.36 15.98
CA ALA A 403 5.06 25.67 14.80
C ALA A 403 5.01 26.59 13.56
N PHE A 404 4.67 27.86 13.75
CA PHE A 404 4.49 28.84 12.67
C PHE A 404 5.43 30.05 12.78
N GLY A 405 6.50 29.93 13.55
CA GLY A 405 7.52 30.96 13.74
C GLY A 405 6.96 32.26 14.31
N GLU A 406 7.24 33.38 13.65
CA GLU A 406 6.79 34.71 14.08
C GLU A 406 5.27 34.91 14.04
N SER A 407 4.53 33.99 13.41
CA SER A 407 3.07 34.02 13.43
C SER A 407 2.52 33.65 14.82
N ASP A 408 3.29 32.89 15.60
CA ASP A 408 2.89 32.49 16.96
C ASP A 408 3.26 33.58 17.97
N LYS A 409 2.39 33.74 18.97
CA LYS A 409 2.55 34.77 20.00
C LYS A 409 3.78 34.53 20.89
N PHE A 410 4.11 33.26 21.16
CA PHE A 410 5.22 32.83 21.99
C PHE A 410 5.91 31.61 21.39
N GLY A 411 7.21 31.45 21.65
CA GLY A 411 7.96 30.26 21.29
C GLY A 411 7.68 29.12 22.25
N SER A 412 7.69 27.88 21.73
CA SER A 412 7.51 26.71 22.58
C SER A 412 8.83 26.29 23.22
N THR A 413 8.82 26.15 24.55
CA THR A 413 9.96 25.62 25.31
C THR A 413 10.25 24.18 24.88
N TRP A 414 9.19 23.36 24.73
CA TRP A 414 9.31 21.97 24.29
C TRP A 414 9.88 21.86 22.87
N LEU A 415 9.30 22.56 21.88
CA LEU A 415 9.74 22.48 20.50
C LEU A 415 11.18 23.01 20.35
N THR A 416 11.52 24.10 21.06
CA THR A 416 12.89 24.61 21.07
C THR A 416 13.87 23.58 21.61
N ALA A 417 13.53 22.88 22.70
CA ALA A 417 14.36 21.81 23.25
C ALA A 417 14.47 20.62 22.28
N PHE A 418 13.39 20.26 21.59
CA PHE A 418 13.39 19.19 20.59
C PHE A 418 14.31 19.52 19.41
N VAL A 419 14.19 20.73 18.85
CA VAL A 419 15.07 21.22 17.77
C VAL A 419 16.53 21.23 18.21
N VAL A 420 16.84 21.79 19.39
CA VAL A 420 18.20 21.85 19.93
C VAL A 420 18.79 20.44 20.11
N ARG A 421 17.99 19.49 20.60
CA ARG A 421 18.39 18.10 20.75
C ARG A 421 18.70 17.45 19.41
N SER A 422 17.76 17.53 18.45
CA SER A 422 17.89 16.91 17.15
C SER A 422 19.02 17.53 16.31
N PHE A 423 19.21 18.84 16.37
CA PHE A 423 20.32 19.51 15.70
C PHE A 423 21.68 19.09 16.27
N ALA A 424 21.77 18.88 17.59
CA ALA A 424 22.99 18.35 18.21
C ALA A 424 23.35 16.98 17.66
N GLN A 425 22.37 16.09 17.50
CA GLN A 425 22.55 14.77 16.90
C GLN A 425 22.92 14.84 15.41
N ALA A 426 22.32 15.77 14.66
CA ALA A 426 22.55 15.95 13.23
C ALA A 426 23.97 16.48 12.89
N ARG A 427 24.66 17.14 13.83
CA ARG A 427 26.04 17.66 13.66
C ARG A 427 27.06 16.61 13.24
N ALA A 428 26.79 15.33 13.49
CA ALA A 428 27.65 14.23 13.05
C ALA A 428 27.60 14.01 11.52
N TYR A 429 26.58 14.53 10.84
CA TYR A 429 26.31 14.24 9.42
C TYR A 429 26.18 15.48 8.53
N ILE A 430 25.69 16.60 9.08
CA ILE A 430 25.51 17.86 8.36
C ILE A 430 26.13 19.04 9.10
N PHE A 431 26.39 20.13 8.40
CA PHE A 431 26.77 21.39 9.03
C PHE A 431 25.57 22.02 9.73
N VAL A 432 25.71 22.27 11.03
CA VAL A 432 24.74 23.00 11.85
C VAL A 432 25.48 24.18 12.48
N ASP A 433 25.00 25.40 12.26
CA ASP A 433 25.60 26.61 12.82
C ASP A 433 25.60 26.57 14.37
N PRO A 434 26.76 26.57 15.03
CA PRO A 434 26.85 26.54 16.49
C PRO A 434 26.15 27.73 17.16
N THR A 435 26.10 28.88 16.49
CA THR A 435 25.49 30.10 17.05
C THR A 435 23.98 29.97 17.20
N VAL A 436 23.32 29.19 16.33
CA VAL A 436 21.89 28.87 16.44
C VAL A 436 21.65 28.10 17.73
N LEU A 437 22.41 27.02 17.97
CA LEU A 437 22.31 26.20 19.17
C LEU A 437 22.57 27.03 20.43
N THR A 438 23.67 27.79 20.48
CA THR A 438 24.01 28.59 21.67
C THR A 438 22.92 29.61 22.02
N LYS A 439 22.33 30.28 21.01
CA LYS A 439 21.26 31.26 21.24
C LYS A 439 19.95 30.61 21.67
N SER A 440 19.57 29.49 21.06
CA SER A 440 18.35 28.76 21.45
C SER A 440 18.47 28.11 22.83
N ILE A 441 19.66 27.64 23.20
CA ILE A 441 19.95 27.18 24.57
C ILE A 441 19.87 28.34 25.57
N ALA A 442 20.36 29.53 25.23
CA ALA A 442 20.23 30.71 26.08
C ALA A 442 18.75 31.06 26.32
N PHE A 443 17.90 30.94 25.29
CA PHE A 443 16.45 31.06 25.44
C PHE A 443 15.90 30.01 26.41
N LEU A 444 16.26 28.72 26.26
CA LEU A 444 15.78 27.64 27.13
C LEU A 444 16.15 27.90 28.60
N ASN A 445 17.39 28.29 28.88
CA ASN A 445 17.82 28.64 30.25
C ASN A 445 17.02 29.81 30.84
N GLY A 446 16.54 30.74 30.00
CA GLY A 446 15.64 31.81 30.42
C GLY A 446 14.23 31.35 30.77
N GLN A 447 13.83 30.13 30.40
CA GLN A 447 12.53 29.54 30.76
C GLN A 447 12.57 28.76 32.08
N GLN A 448 13.73 28.67 32.74
CA GLN A 448 13.87 27.97 34.02
C GLN A 448 13.31 28.82 35.16
N MET A 449 12.42 28.23 35.95
CA MET A 449 11.83 28.83 37.15
C MET A 449 12.80 28.76 38.33
N GLU A 450 12.56 29.56 39.38
CA GLU A 450 13.34 29.52 40.63
C GLU A 450 13.34 28.15 41.32
N THR A 451 12.29 27.35 41.08
CA THR A 451 12.19 25.97 41.58
C THR A 451 13.17 25.01 40.91
N GLY A 452 13.73 25.38 39.75
CA GLY A 452 14.54 24.54 38.87
C GLY A 452 13.74 23.91 37.71
N ALA A 453 12.41 23.97 37.75
CA ALA A 453 11.54 23.45 36.70
C ALA A 453 11.51 24.34 35.45
N PHE A 454 11.20 23.76 34.29
CA PHE A 454 10.94 24.52 33.05
C PHE A 454 9.44 24.64 32.80
N ALA A 455 9.01 25.80 32.30
CA ALA A 455 7.62 26.08 31.95
C ALA A 455 7.41 26.18 30.43
N GLU A 456 6.27 25.69 29.95
CA GLU A 456 5.83 25.87 28.57
C GLU A 456 5.07 27.19 28.42
N HIS A 457 5.50 28.03 27.49
CA HIS A 457 4.92 29.35 27.22
C HIS A 457 4.36 29.46 25.80
N GLY A 458 4.74 28.56 24.89
CA GLY A 458 4.24 28.49 23.52
C GLY A 458 3.06 27.53 23.36
N GLU A 459 2.40 27.63 22.22
CA GLU A 459 1.38 26.66 21.80
C GLU A 459 2.04 25.53 21.02
N VAL A 460 1.67 24.29 21.35
CA VAL A 460 2.07 23.09 20.61
C VAL A 460 0.82 22.48 19.99
N HIS A 461 0.80 22.38 18.67
CA HIS A 461 -0.38 21.94 17.93
C HIS A 461 -0.47 20.42 17.83
N HIS A 462 0.66 19.72 17.73
CA HIS A 462 0.72 18.27 17.84
C HIS A 462 1.08 17.84 19.26
N LYS A 463 0.10 17.83 20.18
CA LYS A 463 0.31 17.40 21.57
C LYS A 463 0.85 15.98 21.69
N ASP A 464 0.53 15.10 20.72
CA ASP A 464 1.06 13.74 20.63
C ASP A 464 2.59 13.70 20.45
N MET A 465 3.20 14.79 19.99
CA MET A 465 4.66 14.92 19.90
C MET A 465 5.32 15.23 21.24
N GLN A 466 4.60 15.85 22.17
CA GLN A 466 5.17 16.19 23.48
C GLN A 466 5.33 14.97 24.38
N GLY A 467 4.61 13.87 24.09
CA GLY A 467 4.66 12.66 24.89
C GLY A 467 4.42 12.97 26.38
N GLY A 468 5.27 12.43 27.25
CA GLY A 468 5.25 12.71 28.70
C GLY A 468 5.54 14.16 29.10
N ALA A 469 6.04 15.02 28.19
CA ALA A 469 6.29 16.44 28.45
C ALA A 469 5.05 17.34 28.24
N SER A 470 3.96 16.81 27.70
CA SER A 470 2.70 17.53 27.44
C SER A 470 2.05 18.12 28.70
N GLU A 471 2.22 17.46 29.86
CA GLU A 471 1.65 17.88 31.14
C GLU A 471 2.46 19.02 31.81
N GLY A 472 3.59 19.42 31.23
CA GLY A 472 4.53 20.36 31.84
C GLY A 472 5.20 19.78 33.10
N GLY A 473 5.86 20.62 33.90
CA GLY A 473 6.45 20.19 35.17
C GLY A 473 7.60 19.20 35.01
N ILE A 474 7.48 17.99 35.60
CA ILE A 474 8.56 16.99 35.65
C ILE A 474 8.94 16.50 34.24
N GLY A 475 7.97 16.13 33.40
CA GLY A 475 8.23 15.59 32.06
C GLY A 475 8.94 16.58 31.15
N LEU A 476 8.47 17.83 31.12
CA LEU A 476 9.11 18.91 30.35
C LEU A 476 10.50 19.23 30.89
N THR A 477 10.67 19.30 32.21
CA THR A 477 11.97 19.56 32.84
C THR A 477 12.97 18.46 32.50
N ALA A 478 12.57 17.19 32.60
CA ALA A 478 13.42 16.06 32.24
C ALA A 478 13.84 16.13 30.76
N TYR A 479 12.89 16.44 29.86
CA TYR A 479 13.16 16.55 28.44
C TYR A 479 14.16 17.67 28.11
N VAL A 480 13.97 18.86 28.69
CA VAL A 480 14.88 20.00 28.48
C VAL A 480 16.27 19.68 29.05
N VAL A 481 16.36 19.07 30.23
CA VAL A 481 17.64 18.66 30.84
C VAL A 481 18.37 17.65 29.94
N VAL A 482 17.67 16.65 29.39
CA VAL A 482 18.26 15.70 28.42
C VAL A 482 18.77 16.42 27.17
N ALA A 483 17.99 17.35 26.61
CA ALA A 483 18.41 18.13 25.45
C ALA A 483 19.67 18.98 25.72
N LEU A 484 19.78 19.57 26.91
CA LEU A 484 20.97 20.31 27.34
C LEU A 484 22.19 19.39 27.53
N LEU A 485 22.00 18.22 28.17
CA LEU A 485 23.06 17.23 28.37
C LEU A 485 23.60 16.67 27.06
N GLU A 486 22.73 16.37 26.08
CA GLU A 486 23.15 15.95 24.73
C GLU A 486 23.93 17.05 23.98
N ASN A 487 23.78 18.31 24.39
CA ASN A 487 24.58 19.45 23.91
C ASN A 487 25.83 19.74 24.78
N GLY A 488 26.15 18.88 25.75
CA GLY A 488 27.31 19.03 26.64
C GLY A 488 27.12 20.05 27.76
N ILE A 489 25.89 20.42 28.09
CA ILE A 489 25.56 21.43 29.10
C ILE A 489 24.86 20.76 30.28
N ARG A 490 25.48 20.85 31.46
CA ARG A 490 24.93 20.34 32.71
C ARG A 490 24.10 21.42 33.40
N ASN A 491 22.81 21.15 33.67
CA ASN A 491 21.91 22.04 34.40
C ASN A 491 21.62 21.48 35.81
N ASP A 492 22.40 21.91 36.80
CA ASP A 492 22.33 21.38 38.18
C ASP A 492 20.99 21.69 38.86
N ASN A 493 20.39 22.85 38.58
CA ASN A 493 19.11 23.24 39.17
C ASN A 493 17.96 22.34 38.69
N GLY A 494 17.95 22.01 37.39
CA GLY A 494 16.98 21.10 36.78
C GLY A 494 17.17 19.67 37.27
N ILE A 495 18.42 19.20 37.37
CA ILE A 495 18.76 17.89 37.95
C ILE A 495 18.27 17.82 39.40
N ALA A 496 18.59 18.82 40.23
CA ALA A 496 18.17 18.86 41.62
C ALA A 496 16.63 18.93 41.78
N PHE A 497 15.94 19.60 40.84
CA PHE A 497 14.47 19.56 40.80
C PHE A 497 13.96 18.15 40.52
N LEU A 498 14.52 17.45 39.53
CA LEU A 498 14.12 16.09 39.18
C LEU A 498 14.40 15.11 40.32
N GLU A 499 15.58 15.18 40.94
CA GLU A 499 15.97 14.33 42.07
C GLU A 499 15.00 14.48 43.26
N ARG A 500 14.56 15.70 43.57
CA ARG A 500 13.58 15.96 44.63
C ARG A 500 12.19 15.38 44.35
N HIS A 501 11.87 15.08 43.09
CA HIS A 501 10.56 14.58 42.68
C HIS A 501 10.57 13.10 42.28
N LEU A 502 11.69 12.38 42.42
CA LEU A 502 11.79 10.95 42.11
C LEU A 502 10.77 10.11 42.88
N ASP A 503 10.61 10.36 44.19
CA ASP A 503 9.72 9.60 45.07
C ASP A 503 8.22 9.85 44.80
N SER A 504 7.88 10.94 44.09
CA SER A 504 6.49 11.30 43.77
C SER A 504 5.91 10.52 42.57
N ILE A 505 6.74 9.72 41.89
CA ILE A 505 6.41 8.98 40.66
C ILE A 505 5.91 7.55 40.97
N ASP A 506 5.98 7.10 42.23
CA ASP A 506 5.54 5.75 42.65
C ASP A 506 4.01 5.64 42.74
N LYS A 507 3.33 5.70 41.58
CA LYS A 507 1.93 5.31 41.45
C LYS A 507 1.85 3.82 41.11
N SER A 508 0.99 3.11 41.82
CA SER A 508 0.68 1.69 41.58
C SER A 508 0.41 1.44 40.09
N LYS A 509 1.09 0.46 39.51
CA LYS A 509 0.80 -0.04 38.16
C LYS A 509 -0.68 -0.39 38.08
N ASP A 510 -1.45 0.42 37.36
CA ASP A 510 -2.78 0.03 36.95
C ASP A 510 -2.65 -1.04 35.87
N THR A 511 -2.77 -2.30 36.28
CA THR A 511 -2.72 -3.48 35.40
C THR A 511 -4.07 -3.80 34.76
N THR A 512 -5.10 -2.95 34.94
CA THR A 512 -6.47 -3.27 34.52
C THR A 512 -6.80 -2.92 33.07
N GLN A 513 -5.93 -2.21 32.34
CA GLN A 513 -6.18 -1.86 30.94
C GLN A 513 -5.43 -2.76 29.96
N TYR A 514 -6.07 -3.85 29.56
CA TYR A 514 -5.67 -4.65 28.39
C TYR A 514 -6.08 -3.94 27.09
N PHE A 515 -5.47 -2.81 26.77
CA PHE A 515 -5.56 -2.26 25.42
C PHE A 515 -4.57 -2.98 24.50
N TYR A 516 -5.05 -3.33 23.31
CA TYR A 516 -4.31 -4.02 22.24
C TYR A 516 -3.12 -3.20 21.73
N GLN A 517 -3.11 -1.88 21.98
CA GLN A 517 -1.98 -0.99 21.72
C GLN A 517 -1.60 -0.30 23.04
N PRO A 518 -0.32 -0.31 23.45
CA PRO A 518 0.14 0.41 24.62
C PRO A 518 -0.02 1.91 24.39
N ARG A 519 -0.12 2.67 25.47
CA ARG A 519 -0.17 4.13 25.34
C ARG A 519 1.18 4.58 24.76
N PRO A 520 1.20 5.59 23.87
CA PRO A 520 2.46 6.16 23.35
C PRO A 520 3.52 6.44 24.42
N VAL A 521 3.08 6.90 25.60
CA VAL A 521 3.96 7.17 26.75
C VAL A 521 4.68 5.92 27.27
N ASP A 522 4.07 4.74 27.19
CA ASP A 522 4.68 3.49 27.65
C ASP A 522 5.83 3.06 26.70
N VAL A 523 5.64 3.29 25.40
CA VAL A 523 6.65 3.08 24.35
C VAL A 523 7.81 4.07 24.51
N GLU A 524 7.51 5.35 24.67
CA GLU A 524 8.50 6.40 24.90
C GLU A 524 9.33 6.12 26.17
N THR A 525 8.67 5.83 27.29
CA THR A 525 9.35 5.56 28.57
C THR A 525 10.26 4.35 28.46
N THR A 526 9.79 3.27 27.84
CA THR A 526 10.59 2.05 27.65
C THR A 526 11.77 2.31 26.71
N GLY A 527 11.60 3.16 25.69
CA GLY A 527 12.68 3.61 24.82
C GLY A 527 13.77 4.38 25.59
N TYR A 528 13.41 5.29 26.51
CA TYR A 528 14.38 5.98 27.36
C TYR A 528 15.11 5.04 28.32
N VAL A 529 14.41 4.08 28.94
CA VAL A 529 15.06 3.09 29.83
C VAL A 529 16.03 2.21 29.03
N LEU A 530 15.66 1.81 27.81
CA LEU A 530 16.54 1.06 26.92
C LEU A 530 17.77 1.89 26.53
N LEU A 531 17.59 3.15 26.13
CA LEU A 531 18.72 4.06 25.84
C LEU A 531 19.67 4.17 27.02
N ASN A 532 19.15 4.24 28.25
CA ASN A 532 19.97 4.28 29.45
C ASN A 532 20.83 3.02 29.62
N TYR A 533 20.26 1.82 29.43
CA TYR A 533 21.06 0.59 29.42
C TYR A 533 22.10 0.54 28.30
N MET A 534 21.80 1.14 27.14
CA MET A 534 22.75 1.21 26.03
C MET A 534 23.89 2.21 26.28
N LEU A 535 23.75 3.17 27.20
CA LEU A 535 24.88 3.99 27.64
C LEU A 535 25.95 3.15 28.36
N ASP A 536 25.52 2.10 29.08
CA ASP A 536 26.40 1.15 29.77
C ASP A 536 26.76 -0.07 28.88
N GLY A 537 26.20 -0.18 27.68
CA GLY A 537 26.35 -1.34 26.79
C GLY A 537 25.68 -2.62 27.32
N ASP A 538 24.73 -2.52 28.25
CA ASP A 538 24.06 -3.66 28.91
C ASP A 538 22.95 -4.24 28.01
N THR A 539 23.35 -5.03 27.01
CA THR A 539 22.42 -5.69 26.08
C THR A 539 21.56 -6.75 26.78
N GLU A 540 22.03 -7.37 27.86
CA GLU A 540 21.29 -8.39 28.59
C GLU A 540 20.04 -7.81 29.27
N ARG A 541 20.17 -6.68 29.98
CA ARG A 541 19.02 -5.98 30.58
C ARG A 541 18.18 -5.22 29.55
N GLY A 542 18.77 -4.83 28.42
CA GLY A 542 18.06 -4.23 27.30
C GLY A 542 17.14 -5.21 26.56
N LEU A 543 17.52 -6.48 26.44
CA LEU A 543 16.84 -7.48 25.62
C LEU A 543 15.32 -7.65 25.94
N PRO A 544 14.85 -7.68 27.19
CA PRO A 544 13.42 -7.72 27.50
C PRO A 544 12.66 -6.47 27.01
N LEU A 545 13.27 -5.29 27.09
CA LEU A 545 12.67 -4.04 26.62
C LEU A 545 12.58 -4.02 25.10
N VAL A 546 13.62 -4.50 24.44
CA VAL A 546 13.68 -4.70 22.99
C VAL A 546 12.60 -5.68 22.52
N ARG A 547 12.45 -6.82 23.19
CA ARG A 547 11.37 -7.80 22.95
C ARG A 547 10.00 -7.16 23.05
N TRP A 548 9.79 -6.30 24.05
CA TRP A 548 8.52 -5.61 24.20
C TRP A 548 8.29 -4.57 23.10
N LEU A 549 9.27 -3.68 22.84
CA LEU A 549 9.20 -2.62 21.82
C LEU A 549 8.98 -3.18 20.42
N THR A 550 9.67 -4.25 20.03
CA THR A 550 9.47 -4.91 18.74
C THR A 550 8.04 -5.41 18.57
N GLY A 551 7.42 -5.92 19.64
CA GLY A 551 6.01 -6.33 19.65
C GLY A 551 5.02 -5.17 19.52
N GLN A 552 5.42 -3.92 19.76
CA GLN A 552 4.56 -2.74 19.65
C GLN A 552 4.63 -2.05 18.28
N ARG A 553 5.49 -2.52 17.37
CA ARG A 553 5.66 -1.92 16.05
C ARG A 553 4.43 -2.14 15.16
N ASN A 554 4.12 -1.14 14.34
CA ASN A 554 3.14 -1.25 13.28
C ASN A 554 3.74 -1.90 12.02
N ALA A 555 2.88 -2.21 11.04
CA ALA A 555 3.27 -2.88 9.79
C ALA A 555 4.28 -2.09 8.91
N TYR A 556 4.50 -0.81 9.19
CA TYR A 556 5.43 0.06 8.47
C TYR A 556 6.77 0.29 9.20
N GLY A 557 6.97 -0.36 10.35
CA GLY A 557 8.18 -0.24 11.17
C GLY A 557 8.17 0.92 12.17
N GLY A 558 7.09 1.70 12.24
CA GLY A 558 6.89 2.79 13.22
C GLY A 558 6.05 2.36 14.43
N PHE A 559 5.71 3.30 15.30
CA PHE A 559 4.88 3.11 16.50
C PHE A 559 3.57 3.91 16.39
N SER A 560 2.83 4.08 17.50
CA SER A 560 1.49 4.66 17.49
C SER A 560 1.46 6.19 17.40
N SER A 561 2.50 6.87 17.86
CA SER A 561 2.66 8.33 17.73
C SER A 561 3.99 8.67 17.06
N THR A 562 4.38 9.96 17.08
CA THR A 562 5.62 10.36 16.43
C THR A 562 6.80 10.42 17.38
N GLN A 563 6.57 10.86 18.62
CA GLN A 563 7.62 10.93 19.64
C GLN A 563 8.07 9.54 20.10
N ASP A 564 7.12 8.62 20.29
CA ASP A 564 7.44 7.23 20.61
C ASP A 564 8.22 6.55 19.48
N THR A 565 7.89 6.85 18.23
CA THR A 565 8.58 6.31 17.06
C THR A 565 10.02 6.79 17.03
N VAL A 566 10.26 8.08 17.23
CA VAL A 566 11.62 8.65 17.28
C VAL A 566 12.45 8.00 18.38
N ILE A 567 11.95 8.00 19.62
CA ILE A 567 12.70 7.48 20.77
C ILE A 567 12.89 5.97 20.68
N ALA A 568 11.86 5.21 20.27
CA ALA A 568 11.97 3.76 20.13
C ALA A 568 12.90 3.38 18.97
N LEU A 569 12.88 4.07 17.83
CA LEU A 569 13.84 3.81 16.76
C LEU A 569 15.27 4.15 17.19
N GLN A 570 15.46 5.25 17.93
CA GLN A 570 16.77 5.59 18.47
C GLN A 570 17.26 4.53 19.46
N ALA A 571 16.39 4.06 20.35
CA ALA A 571 16.72 3.02 21.33
C ALA A 571 17.03 1.66 20.68
N LEU A 572 16.22 1.26 19.70
CA LEU A 572 16.40 0.00 18.97
C LEU A 572 17.62 0.07 18.04
N GLY A 573 17.90 1.22 17.43
CA GLY A 573 19.13 1.48 16.69
C GLY A 573 20.35 1.37 17.60
N SER A 574 20.34 2.06 18.74
CA SER A 574 21.43 1.99 19.72
C SER A 574 21.63 0.58 20.27
N TYR A 575 20.56 -0.20 20.47
CA TYR A 575 20.69 -1.61 20.85
C TYR A 575 21.28 -2.44 19.72
N ALA A 576 20.83 -2.25 18.49
CA ALA A 576 21.35 -2.95 17.33
C ALA A 576 22.84 -2.68 17.11
N GLU A 577 23.32 -1.44 17.37
CA GLU A 577 24.74 -1.09 17.34
C GLU A 577 25.58 -1.93 18.31
N HIS A 578 25.07 -2.21 19.52
CA HIS A 578 25.77 -3.00 20.54
C HIS A 578 25.59 -4.51 20.38
N ALA A 579 24.43 -4.95 19.87
CA ALA A 579 24.11 -6.36 19.67
C ALA A 579 24.65 -6.91 18.33
N TYR A 580 25.05 -6.05 17.40
CA TYR A 580 25.59 -6.46 16.11
C TYR A 580 26.89 -7.25 16.27
N SER A 581 26.97 -8.41 15.60
CA SER A 581 28.16 -9.24 15.55
C SER A 581 28.46 -9.64 14.11
N ALA A 582 29.70 -9.39 13.66
CA ALA A 582 30.15 -9.74 12.32
C ALA A 582 30.26 -11.26 12.09
N ASP A 583 30.26 -12.07 13.15
CA ASP A 583 30.34 -13.54 13.09
C ASP A 583 28.97 -14.22 13.30
N SER A 584 27.86 -13.46 13.23
CA SER A 584 26.53 -14.02 13.47
C SER A 584 26.18 -15.06 12.40
N ASN A 585 25.91 -16.29 12.81
CA ASN A 585 25.43 -17.35 11.94
C ASN A 585 24.39 -18.17 12.69
N VAL A 586 23.13 -17.97 12.35
CA VAL A 586 21.99 -18.58 13.06
C VAL A 586 21.17 -19.37 12.06
N THR A 587 20.88 -20.63 12.41
CA THR A 587 19.92 -21.46 11.68
C THR A 587 18.64 -21.54 12.49
N VAL A 588 17.51 -21.19 11.88
CA VAL A 588 16.19 -21.25 12.51
C VAL A 588 15.33 -22.24 11.74
N THR A 589 14.76 -23.22 12.43
CA THR A 589 13.79 -24.17 11.88
C THR A 589 12.44 -23.93 12.51
N VAL A 590 11.43 -23.76 11.67
CA VAL A 590 10.04 -23.56 12.05
C VAL A 590 9.24 -24.75 11.61
N THR A 591 8.49 -25.35 12.53
CA THR A 591 7.60 -26.47 12.24
C THR A 591 6.17 -26.09 12.58
N ASN A 592 5.24 -26.40 11.68
CA ASN A 592 3.81 -26.14 11.83
C ASN A 592 3.02 -27.38 11.35
N GLY A 593 2.66 -28.25 12.29
CA GLY A 593 2.05 -29.54 11.96
C GLY A 593 3.04 -30.46 11.25
N ALA A 594 2.73 -30.86 10.01
CA ALA A 594 3.59 -31.71 9.19
C ALA A 594 4.63 -30.92 8.38
N ASP A 595 4.44 -29.61 8.24
CA ASP A 595 5.28 -28.74 7.45
C ASP A 595 6.45 -28.19 8.28
N SER A 596 7.61 -28.06 7.66
CA SER A 596 8.80 -27.51 8.29
C SER A 596 9.61 -26.69 7.29
N GLN A 597 10.13 -25.55 7.74
CA GLN A 597 10.96 -24.64 6.96
C GLN A 597 12.19 -24.23 7.76
N THR A 598 13.36 -24.28 7.13
CA THR A 598 14.62 -23.83 7.72
C THR A 598 15.10 -22.55 7.05
N PHE A 599 15.63 -21.63 7.86
CA PHE A 599 16.18 -20.35 7.47
C PHE A 599 17.63 -20.24 7.95
N GLY A 600 18.49 -19.68 7.10
CA GLY A 600 19.86 -19.31 7.46
C GLY A 600 19.97 -17.80 7.56
N VAL A 601 20.49 -17.31 8.68
CA VAL A 601 20.75 -15.89 8.92
C VAL A 601 22.24 -15.67 9.12
N THR A 602 22.82 -14.89 8.22
CA THR A 602 24.23 -14.50 8.18
C THR A 602 24.34 -12.97 8.15
N PRO A 603 25.52 -12.37 8.33
CA PRO A 603 25.65 -10.91 8.33
C PRO A 603 25.26 -10.28 6.99
N SER A 604 25.36 -11.04 5.88
CA SER A 604 25.02 -10.59 4.52
C SER A 604 23.52 -10.54 4.24
N ASN A 605 22.71 -11.33 4.95
CA ASN A 605 21.24 -11.34 4.78
C ASN A 605 20.48 -10.89 6.04
N ALA A 606 21.18 -10.38 7.07
CA ALA A 606 20.60 -10.01 8.35
C ALA A 606 19.49 -8.93 8.25
N ILE A 607 19.52 -8.06 7.24
CA ILE A 607 18.46 -7.05 6.99
C ILE A 607 17.28 -7.63 6.20
N VAL A 608 17.49 -8.73 5.47
CA VAL A 608 16.47 -9.33 4.61
C VAL A 608 15.41 -10.00 5.48
N LEU A 609 14.18 -9.51 5.38
CA LEU A 609 13.03 -10.16 5.98
C LEU A 609 12.74 -11.46 5.22
N GLN A 610 12.91 -12.59 5.91
CA GLN A 610 12.54 -13.91 5.40
C GLN A 610 11.14 -14.24 5.93
N SER A 611 10.24 -14.73 5.09
CA SER A 611 8.87 -15.04 5.49
C SER A 611 8.41 -16.41 4.98
N TYR A 612 7.53 -17.05 5.73
CA TYR A 612 6.94 -18.34 5.41
C TYR A 612 5.48 -18.35 5.85
N GLU A 613 4.58 -18.66 4.91
CA GLU A 613 3.16 -18.83 5.22
C GLU A 613 2.97 -20.12 6.03
N LEU A 614 2.23 -20.02 7.13
CA LEU A 614 1.95 -21.15 8.01
C LEU A 614 0.64 -21.80 7.54
N PRO A 615 0.69 -23.00 6.94
CA PRO A 615 -0.48 -23.61 6.32
C PRO A 615 -1.48 -24.16 7.33
N ASN A 616 -1.02 -24.58 8.52
CA ASN A 616 -1.85 -25.21 9.53
C ASN A 616 -2.13 -24.24 10.69
N ILE A 617 -3.25 -23.51 10.54
CA ILE A 617 -3.74 -22.48 11.46
C ILE A 617 -4.13 -23.04 12.84
N ASP A 618 -4.46 -24.34 12.92
CA ASP A 618 -4.87 -25.01 14.16
C ASP A 618 -3.68 -25.60 14.95
N SER A 619 -2.53 -25.75 14.31
CA SER A 619 -1.31 -26.28 14.93
C SER A 619 -0.49 -25.17 15.58
N SER A 620 0.25 -25.51 16.65
CA SER A 620 1.27 -24.62 17.17
C SER A 620 2.42 -24.42 16.17
N VAL A 621 3.19 -23.38 16.40
CA VAL A 621 4.41 -23.07 15.66
C VAL A 621 5.59 -23.36 16.57
N ASP A 622 6.34 -24.41 16.25
CA ASP A 622 7.54 -24.80 16.99
C ASP A 622 8.76 -24.13 16.34
N VAL A 623 9.41 -23.23 17.07
CA VAL A 623 10.59 -22.49 16.61
C VAL A 623 11.82 -23.03 17.31
N LYS A 624 12.75 -23.60 16.54
CA LYS A 624 14.05 -24.09 17.03
C LYS A 624 15.17 -23.30 16.38
N ALA A 625 16.22 -22.97 17.13
CA ALA A 625 17.37 -22.30 16.56
C ALA A 625 18.68 -22.72 17.21
N SER A 626 19.74 -22.73 16.39
CA SER A 626 21.11 -23.04 16.79
C SER A 626 22.11 -22.17 16.02
N GLY A 627 23.34 -22.09 16.54
CA GLY A 627 24.40 -21.23 15.99
C GLY A 627 24.86 -20.15 16.97
N LYS A 628 25.28 -18.99 16.45
CA LYS A 628 25.84 -17.88 17.22
C LYS A 628 25.25 -16.55 16.76
N GLY A 629 24.79 -15.73 17.70
CA GLY A 629 24.22 -14.40 17.43
C GLY A 629 22.78 -14.26 17.93
N THR A 630 22.19 -13.10 17.68
CA THR A 630 20.80 -12.78 18.03
C THR A 630 20.01 -12.55 16.75
N VAL A 631 18.83 -13.15 16.64
CA VAL A 631 17.89 -12.94 15.52
C VAL A 631 16.49 -12.66 16.04
N PHE A 632 15.72 -11.94 15.24
CA PHE A 632 14.39 -11.47 15.58
C PHE A 632 13.40 -12.18 14.67
N ALA A 633 12.55 -13.00 15.26
CA ALA A 633 11.45 -13.65 14.58
C ALA A 633 10.13 -13.13 15.13
N GLN A 634 9.08 -13.32 14.35
CA GLN A 634 7.73 -13.06 14.79
C GLN A 634 6.73 -13.96 14.08
N VAL A 635 5.65 -14.32 14.78
CA VAL A 635 4.50 -15.02 14.20
C VAL A 635 3.40 -13.98 14.04
N SER A 636 3.17 -13.58 12.80
CA SER A 636 2.15 -12.60 12.42
C SER A 636 0.92 -13.36 11.94
N TYR A 637 -0.24 -13.11 12.53
CA TYR A 637 -1.49 -13.74 12.10
C TYR A 637 -2.65 -12.74 12.06
N SER A 638 -3.50 -12.88 11.05
CA SER A 638 -4.64 -12.00 10.79
C SER A 638 -5.92 -12.80 10.64
N TYR A 639 -7.03 -12.24 11.09
CA TYR A 639 -8.36 -12.85 10.97
C TYR A 639 -9.44 -11.77 10.93
N TYR A 640 -10.64 -12.11 10.52
CA TYR A 640 -11.79 -11.21 10.54
C TYR A 640 -12.73 -11.58 11.70
N ARG A 641 -13.38 -10.57 12.28
CA ARG A 641 -14.40 -10.75 13.34
C ARG A 641 -15.72 -10.15 12.91
N ASN A 642 -16.82 -10.77 13.34
CA ASN A 642 -18.18 -10.33 13.03
C ASN A 642 -18.70 -9.18 13.92
N ALA A 643 -18.31 -9.14 15.20
CA ALA A 643 -18.84 -8.19 16.16
C ALA A 643 -18.10 -6.84 16.10
N VAL A 644 -18.81 -5.76 15.75
CA VAL A 644 -18.23 -4.40 15.73
C VAL A 644 -17.63 -4.07 17.09
N ARG A 645 -16.42 -3.49 17.09
CA ARG A 645 -15.71 -3.04 18.28
C ARG A 645 -16.55 -1.96 18.98
N ASP A 646 -17.06 -2.25 20.18
CA ASP A 646 -17.86 -1.32 20.99
C ASP A 646 -16.98 -0.27 21.72
N ASP A 647 -15.66 -0.41 21.62
CA ASP A 647 -14.67 0.42 22.32
C ASP A 647 -14.19 1.57 21.42
N SER A 648 -15.11 2.30 20.78
CA SER A 648 -14.72 3.46 19.96
C SER A 648 -14.44 4.66 20.87
N PRO A 649 -13.21 5.23 20.86
CA PRO A 649 -12.91 6.45 21.61
C PRO A 649 -13.63 7.68 21.05
N PHE A 650 -14.18 7.58 19.84
CA PHE A 650 -14.92 8.64 19.15
C PHE A 650 -16.35 8.19 18.86
N PHE A 651 -17.29 9.12 18.97
CA PHE A 651 -18.65 8.91 18.51
C PHE A 651 -18.75 9.33 17.04
N CYS A 652 -18.81 8.35 16.13
CA CYS A 652 -19.01 8.60 14.71
C CYS A 652 -20.46 8.31 14.29
N SER A 653 -21.13 9.28 13.67
CA SER A 653 -22.37 9.09 12.96
C SER A 653 -22.12 9.01 11.44
N LYS A 654 -22.96 8.21 10.76
CA LYS A 654 -22.98 8.08 9.31
C LYS A 654 -24.38 8.40 8.80
N ASP A 655 -24.47 9.14 7.70
CA ASP A 655 -25.70 9.44 6.98
C ASP A 655 -25.50 9.13 5.50
N LEU A 656 -26.38 8.31 4.93
CA LEU A 656 -26.27 7.85 3.55
C LEU A 656 -27.44 8.42 2.74
N LYS A 657 -27.12 9.25 1.75
CA LYS A 657 -28.09 9.91 0.88
C LYS A 657 -27.98 9.39 -0.54
N GLU A 658 -29.09 8.87 -1.06
CA GLU A 658 -29.19 8.52 -2.47
C GLU A 658 -29.44 9.79 -3.30
N LEU A 659 -28.55 10.06 -4.24
CA LEU A 659 -28.64 11.19 -5.15
C LEU A 659 -28.98 10.68 -6.56
N ARG A 660 -29.86 11.40 -7.25
CA ARG A 660 -30.20 11.16 -8.67
C ARG A 660 -30.66 9.71 -8.97
N GLY A 661 -31.56 9.17 -8.14
CA GLY A 661 -32.29 7.91 -8.44
C GLY A 661 -31.40 6.67 -8.52
N GLY A 662 -30.46 6.51 -7.58
CA GLY A 662 -29.74 5.25 -7.36
C GLY A 662 -28.34 5.17 -7.95
N ASN A 663 -27.99 6.05 -8.87
CA ASN A 663 -26.69 6.01 -9.55
C ASN A 663 -25.57 6.74 -8.79
N ARG A 664 -25.89 7.47 -7.71
CA ARG A 664 -24.90 8.13 -6.86
C ARG A 664 -25.34 8.02 -5.41
N MET A 665 -24.45 7.55 -4.55
CA MET A 665 -24.62 7.61 -3.10
C MET A 665 -23.68 8.68 -2.54
N GLN A 666 -24.18 9.47 -1.60
CA GLN A 666 -23.39 10.37 -0.76
C GLN A 666 -23.35 9.77 0.64
N LEU A 667 -22.15 9.62 1.18
CA LEU A 667 -21.91 9.20 2.56
C LEU A 667 -21.36 10.41 3.33
N ASP A 668 -22.13 10.90 4.29
CA ASP A 668 -21.72 11.93 5.24
C ASP A 668 -21.26 11.23 6.53
N LEU A 669 -20.01 11.47 6.96
CA LEU A 669 -19.41 10.91 8.17
C LEU A 669 -19.05 12.05 9.13
N CYS A 670 -19.55 11.98 10.37
CA CYS A 670 -19.29 12.96 11.41
C CYS A 670 -18.77 12.26 12.66
N CYS A 671 -17.52 12.52 13.06
CA CYS A 671 -16.93 11.98 14.28
C CYS A 671 -16.71 13.08 15.32
N LYS A 672 -16.97 12.77 16.59
CA LYS A 672 -16.76 13.66 17.75
C LYS A 672 -15.93 12.99 18.82
#